data_AF-A0A4P5W0V2-F1
#
_entry.id   AF-A0A4P5W0V2-F1
#
_cell.length_a   1.000
_cell.length_b   1.000
_cell.length_c   1.000
_cell.angle_alpha   90.00
_cell.angle_beta   90.00
_cell.angle_gamma   90.00
#
_symmetry.space_group_name_H-M   'P 1'
#
loop_
_entity.id
_entity.type
_entity.pdbx_description
1 polymer ?
#
loop_
_entity_poly.entity_id
_entity_poly.type
_entity_poly.pdbx_seq_one_letter_code
_entity_poly.pdbx_strand_id
1 'polypeptide(L)'
;MLRLLSALLLAHSAHAADPAPVNLPSGQLLVAEAPGQPAPTNSLPSSIAVSPDGRTVAMLANGFGTAESGLQQSIVLVDRATGRIRDFPDARLAYAAKQTAFVGLAFSTSGTELYASFASTSDPNGAAPDATGNGIAVYSVSKSGLTPARFLHLPPRILPVERTMAARIGASPMGTVPPYPAGIAVIPGKLGDRLVVAANLSDEVIVLSALTGFVERRIDVGSSTWVPSAYPYTVVTRRDGKRAWVSLWNGSEVVELDLTKGTVVRRIPLLAPESKTAPGSHPTALLLSKNQRRLYVSLANADAVAVIGTAAGRLRGMWSTALPGQLYGGSTPNALALSPDEKTLYVADAGADAVAVLDTHTGGARGFIPTEWYPTALAALDDELFVATGKGKGTGPNSGPPLPGSKRAHPYIASILPGSVARVQLPSALAALDELTDEAMRNNRLTDTPPTLQVAGAIKHVVYIIKENRTYDQVLGDLEVGNGDKSLTLYGEAITPNQHALARQFGVLDNFYCSGEVSGDGHVWSTAATSSDYTERTWQIGYRSDERSYDYEGQVQGGFPFHQGIPNVDSPATGYLWANAHKNGLTHRNYGEFVTSVWCDDPASANPTEGTPLTGGGKCPKAFIAPKSPLPDGRGGTRDNPWPWPIPILSTNIPTGAELVGNFHPGFADFRMDYPDQLRADMFLDEFAAWAAQRAAGGPDEMPAFIVLRLSNDHTSGTKVGAATPRAAVADNDLALGRVVEAISQSKYWEDTAIFALEDDAQDGADHVDAHRSIAFVASRYSPARAEAPLVDSTFFTTVSLIHTMEALLGLPPMNHNDAWAPVLGSVFSGPGDHPGFVANFSNRDNGLIYTMNAPAAQGSAESDQMDFAHADAVDTAKLNAILWADVKGDEPFPEPIHTAHTRSWDDEDD
;
A
#
# COMPACT_ATOMS: atom_id res chain seq x y z
N MET A 1 54.30 49.78 -19.41
CA MET A 1 55.60 49.14 -19.14
C MET A 1 55.85 49.23 -17.65
N LEU A 2 56.17 48.22 -16.84
CA LEU A 2 56.39 46.78 -16.98
C LEU A 2 56.29 46.28 -15.50
N ARG A 3 55.37 45.37 -15.16
CA ARG A 3 55.62 43.97 -14.76
C ARG A 3 55.76 43.68 -13.24
N LEU A 4 54.86 42.78 -12.81
CA LEU A 4 54.95 41.73 -11.78
C LEU A 4 54.79 42.06 -10.28
N LEU A 5 53.56 41.91 -9.80
CA LEU A 5 53.22 41.25 -8.53
C LEU A 5 51.81 40.65 -8.68
N SER A 6 51.76 39.37 -9.07
CA SER A 6 50.54 38.56 -9.04
C SER A 6 50.46 37.87 -7.69
N ALA A 7 49.49 38.28 -6.88
CA ALA A 7 49.08 37.56 -5.69
C ALA A 7 48.19 36.38 -6.12
N LEU A 8 48.58 35.16 -5.77
CA LEU A 8 47.66 34.02 -5.72
C LEU A 8 46.74 34.20 -4.51
N LEU A 9 45.50 34.60 -4.75
CA LEU A 9 44.38 34.24 -3.87
C LEU A 9 43.72 33.01 -4.49
N LEU A 10 44.05 31.84 -3.97
CA LEU A 10 43.28 30.62 -4.17
C LEU A 10 42.01 30.75 -3.33
N ALA A 11 40.92 31.16 -3.97
CA ALA A 11 39.58 30.98 -3.44
C ALA A 11 39.34 29.45 -3.34
N HIS A 12 39.40 28.92 -2.12
CA HIS A 12 38.85 27.60 -1.83
C HIS A 12 37.33 27.76 -1.79
N SER A 13 36.67 27.47 -2.90
CA SER A 13 35.25 27.14 -2.89
C SER A 13 35.11 25.81 -2.15
N ALA A 14 34.70 25.88 -0.88
CA ALA A 14 34.20 24.74 -0.15
C ALA A 14 33.04 24.17 -0.99
N HIS A 15 33.27 23.03 -1.64
CA HIS A 15 32.19 22.21 -2.15
C HIS A 15 31.47 21.69 -0.91
N ALA A 16 30.24 22.15 -0.67
CA ALA A 16 29.33 21.43 0.20
C ALA A 16 29.28 19.99 -0.34
N ALA A 17 29.51 18.99 0.51
CA ALA A 17 29.36 17.60 0.10
C ALA A 17 27.92 17.42 -0.39
N ASP A 18 27.74 16.79 -1.55
CA ASP A 18 26.41 16.46 -2.03
C ASP A 18 25.68 15.64 -0.95
N PRO A 19 24.38 15.94 -0.68
CA PRO A 19 23.61 15.19 0.31
C PRO A 19 23.60 13.70 -0.06
N ALA A 20 23.63 12.83 0.96
CA ALA A 20 23.57 11.39 0.74
C ALA A 20 22.21 11.02 0.08
N PRO A 21 22.18 10.08 -0.88
CA PRO A 21 20.94 9.60 -1.47
C PRO A 21 19.98 9.06 -0.42
N VAL A 22 18.69 9.33 -0.57
CA VAL A 22 17.65 8.69 0.24
C VAL A 22 17.24 7.39 -0.44
N ASN A 23 17.31 6.27 0.27
CA ASN A 23 16.76 5.01 -0.21
C ASN A 23 15.28 4.94 0.16
N LEU A 24 14.44 4.63 -0.82
CA LEU A 24 13.01 4.46 -0.61
C LEU A 24 12.67 2.98 -0.38
N PRO A 25 11.68 2.66 0.47
CA PRO A 25 11.21 1.29 0.66
C PRO A 25 10.73 0.60 -0.63
N SER A 26 10.38 1.36 -1.68
CA SER A 26 10.10 0.82 -3.03
C SER A 26 11.32 0.22 -3.73
N GLY A 27 12.53 0.42 -3.21
CA GLY A 27 13.80 0.04 -3.82
C GLY A 27 14.44 1.15 -4.68
N GLN A 28 13.73 2.26 -4.90
CA GLN A 28 14.20 3.43 -5.64
C GLN A 28 15.06 4.37 -4.77
N LEU A 29 15.62 5.39 -5.39
CA LEU A 29 16.51 6.38 -4.78
C LEU A 29 16.00 7.79 -5.04
N LEU A 30 16.26 8.69 -4.09
CA LEU A 30 16.29 10.14 -4.34
C LEU A 30 17.75 10.60 -4.23
N VAL A 31 18.45 10.64 -5.37
CA VAL A 31 19.90 10.93 -5.40
C VAL A 31 20.19 12.43 -5.31
N ALA A 32 19.53 13.25 -6.13
CA ALA A 32 19.59 14.71 -6.06
C ALA A 32 18.29 15.32 -5.53
N GLU A 33 18.34 16.59 -5.11
CA GLU A 33 17.13 17.35 -4.81
C GLU A 33 16.24 17.48 -6.05
N ALA A 34 14.95 17.17 -5.89
CA ALA A 34 13.99 17.32 -6.98
C ALA A 34 13.88 18.80 -7.42
N PRO A 35 13.75 19.09 -8.73
CA PRO A 35 13.61 20.45 -9.23
C PRO A 35 12.42 21.19 -8.63
N GLY A 36 12.53 22.52 -8.52
CA GLY A 36 11.43 23.38 -8.07
C GLY A 36 11.27 23.50 -6.56
N GLN A 37 12.29 23.10 -5.80
CA GLN A 37 12.38 23.25 -4.33
C GLN A 37 11.11 22.75 -3.63
N PRO A 38 10.87 21.42 -3.63
CA PRO A 38 9.72 20.84 -2.95
C PRO A 38 9.61 21.33 -1.51
N ALA A 39 8.42 21.79 -1.15
CA ALA A 39 8.10 22.20 0.21
C ALA A 39 7.08 21.21 0.80
N PRO A 40 7.24 20.82 2.08
CA PRO A 40 6.35 19.85 2.70
C PRO A 40 4.92 20.36 2.76
N THR A 41 3.98 19.44 2.59
CA THR A 41 2.55 19.63 2.78
C THR A 41 2.03 18.57 3.73
N ASN A 42 0.74 18.66 4.06
CA ASN A 42 0.04 17.54 4.68
C ASN A 42 0.07 16.29 3.77
N SER A 43 -0.20 15.12 4.33
CA SER A 43 -0.08 13.80 3.68
C SER A 43 -0.98 13.66 2.44
N LEU A 44 -0.46 13.05 1.39
CA LEU A 44 -1.19 12.66 0.17
C LEU A 44 -2.01 13.80 -0.48
N PRO A 45 -1.37 14.88 -0.99
CA PRO A 45 -2.03 15.86 -1.86
C PRO A 45 -2.51 15.18 -3.16
N SER A 46 -3.77 14.74 -3.19
CA SER A 46 -4.27 13.85 -4.23
C SER A 46 -4.79 14.53 -5.48
N SER A 47 -5.16 15.80 -5.38
CA SER A 47 -5.72 16.58 -6.48
C SER A 47 -5.29 18.03 -6.41
N ILE A 48 -5.34 18.70 -7.56
CA ILE A 48 -4.89 20.08 -7.73
C ILE A 48 -5.91 20.85 -8.58
N ALA A 49 -6.21 22.08 -8.18
CA ALA A 49 -7.11 22.98 -8.89
C ALA A 49 -6.49 24.38 -8.98
N VAL A 50 -6.71 25.06 -10.10
CA VAL A 50 -6.22 26.43 -10.32
C VAL A 50 -7.41 27.39 -10.28
N SER A 51 -7.27 28.51 -9.58
CA SER A 51 -8.27 29.58 -9.61
C SER A 51 -8.47 30.13 -11.03
N PRO A 52 -9.66 30.61 -11.40
CA PRO A 52 -9.92 31.13 -12.74
C PRO A 52 -9.04 32.32 -13.17
N ASP A 53 -8.54 33.11 -12.21
CA ASP A 53 -7.59 34.20 -12.45
C ASP A 53 -6.13 33.74 -12.52
N GLY A 54 -5.89 32.43 -12.30
CA GLY A 54 -4.58 31.82 -12.32
C GLY A 54 -3.67 32.25 -11.18
N ARG A 55 -4.14 32.89 -10.10
CA ARG A 55 -3.27 33.39 -9.01
C ARG A 55 -3.04 32.40 -7.88
N THR A 56 -4.00 31.49 -7.67
CA THR A 56 -3.99 30.55 -6.56
C THR A 56 -4.05 29.13 -7.11
N VAL A 57 -3.19 28.27 -6.59
CA VAL A 57 -3.27 26.82 -6.78
C VAL A 57 -3.75 26.21 -5.46
N ALA A 58 -4.77 25.37 -5.51
CA ALA A 58 -5.29 24.64 -4.36
C ALA A 58 -4.98 23.14 -4.53
N MET A 59 -4.65 22.47 -3.44
CA MET A 59 -4.44 21.02 -3.39
C MET A 59 -5.25 20.41 -2.27
N LEU A 60 -5.86 19.26 -2.51
CA LEU A 60 -6.61 18.51 -1.49
C LEU A 60 -5.69 17.43 -0.93
N ALA A 61 -5.27 17.57 0.33
CA ALA A 61 -4.51 16.57 1.04
C ALA A 61 -5.47 15.68 1.82
N ASN A 62 -5.74 14.49 1.27
CA ASN A 62 -6.72 13.53 1.78
C ASN A 62 -6.07 12.26 2.33
N GLY A 63 -4.79 12.31 2.70
CA GLY A 63 -4.10 11.22 3.37
C GLY A 63 -4.51 11.03 4.83
N PHE A 64 -3.64 10.39 5.60
CA PHE A 64 -3.83 10.10 7.02
C PHE A 64 -3.94 11.37 7.88
N GLY A 65 -3.18 12.41 7.53
CA GLY A 65 -2.96 13.64 8.29
C GLY A 65 -1.61 13.60 9.01
N THR A 66 -0.98 14.77 9.14
CA THR A 66 0.33 14.96 9.78
C THR A 66 0.20 15.51 11.20
N ALA A 67 1.29 15.51 11.97
CA ALA A 67 1.34 16.16 13.28
C ALA A 67 0.93 17.64 13.21
N GLU A 68 1.46 18.33 12.19
CA GLU A 68 1.29 19.77 11.96
C GLU A 68 -0.17 20.11 11.65
N SER A 69 -0.90 19.20 11.00
CA SER A 69 -2.33 19.36 10.73
C SER A 69 -3.22 18.89 11.89
N GLY A 70 -2.64 18.36 12.97
CA GLY A 70 -3.39 17.70 14.05
C GLY A 70 -4.13 16.45 13.56
N LEU A 71 -3.53 15.70 12.64
CA LEU A 71 -4.10 14.51 11.97
C LEU A 71 -5.39 14.78 11.19
N GLN A 72 -5.65 16.04 10.84
CA GLN A 72 -6.76 16.42 9.97
C GLN A 72 -6.33 16.37 8.52
N GLN A 73 -7.25 15.98 7.63
CA GLN A 73 -7.11 16.27 6.20
C GLN A 73 -7.34 17.76 5.94
N SER A 74 -6.88 18.24 4.79
CA SER A 74 -6.73 19.68 4.60
C SER A 74 -6.78 20.11 3.14
N ILE A 75 -6.89 21.43 2.93
CA ILE A 75 -6.66 22.04 1.63
C ILE A 75 -5.45 22.96 1.72
N VAL A 76 -4.46 22.71 0.89
CA VAL A 76 -3.26 23.55 0.78
C VAL A 76 -3.47 24.60 -0.30
N LEU A 77 -3.16 25.86 -0.01
CA LEU A 77 -3.16 26.95 -0.98
C LEU A 77 -1.75 27.45 -1.26
N VAL A 78 -1.38 27.54 -2.54
CA VAL A 78 -0.17 28.17 -3.04
C VAL A 78 -0.53 29.48 -3.74
N ASP A 79 -0.04 30.59 -3.22
CA ASP A 79 -0.10 31.89 -3.88
C ASP A 79 1.05 32.02 -4.87
N ARG A 80 0.75 32.11 -6.17
CA ARG A 80 1.79 32.09 -7.22
C ARG A 80 2.67 33.33 -7.24
N ALA A 81 2.13 34.47 -6.84
CA ALA A 81 2.87 35.74 -6.88
C ALA A 81 3.92 35.80 -5.78
N THR A 82 3.60 35.28 -4.60
CA THR A 82 4.48 35.31 -3.42
C THR A 82 5.23 34.00 -3.19
N GLY A 83 4.80 32.90 -3.80
CA GLY A 83 5.26 31.54 -3.49
C GLY A 83 4.76 31.01 -2.14
N ARG A 84 3.89 31.75 -1.44
CA ARG A 84 3.46 31.37 -0.09
C ARG A 84 2.54 30.16 -0.12
N ILE A 85 2.95 29.12 0.59
CA ILE A 85 2.17 27.91 0.86
C ILE A 85 1.46 28.07 2.21
N ARG A 86 0.19 27.72 2.27
CA ARG A 86 -0.60 27.72 3.50
C ARG A 86 -1.46 26.48 3.55
N ASP A 87 -1.42 25.77 4.66
CA ASP A 87 -2.30 24.65 4.92
C ASP A 87 -3.58 25.10 5.66
N PHE A 88 -4.72 24.48 5.32
CA PHE A 88 -6.01 24.71 5.95
C PHE A 88 -6.62 23.37 6.38
N PRO A 89 -6.18 22.82 7.54
CA PRO A 89 -6.82 21.67 8.17
C PRO A 89 -8.31 21.88 8.42
N ASP A 90 -9.14 20.86 8.14
CA ASP A 90 -10.57 20.91 8.38
C ASP A 90 -10.99 20.01 9.55
N ALA A 91 -11.53 20.60 10.60
CA ALA A 91 -11.97 19.89 11.80
C ALA A 91 -13.07 18.85 11.53
N ARG A 92 -13.82 18.97 10.41
CA ARG A 92 -14.80 17.96 9.98
C ARG A 92 -14.12 16.70 9.42
N LEU A 93 -12.83 16.76 9.12
CA LEU A 93 -12.01 15.66 8.61
C LEU A 93 -10.92 15.27 9.61
N ALA A 94 -11.20 15.40 10.91
CA ALA A 94 -10.31 14.93 11.97
C ALA A 94 -10.10 13.41 11.90
N TYR A 95 -9.08 12.92 12.59
CA TYR A 95 -8.84 11.49 12.78
C TYR A 95 -10.10 10.80 13.34
N ALA A 96 -10.44 9.62 12.80
CA ALA A 96 -11.66 8.87 13.11
C ALA A 96 -12.99 9.63 12.93
N ALA A 97 -13.02 10.71 12.14
CA ALA A 97 -14.26 11.36 11.74
C ALA A 97 -15.12 10.41 10.89
N LYS A 98 -16.45 10.55 10.96
CA LYS A 98 -17.41 9.74 10.17
C LYS A 98 -17.51 10.15 8.70
N GLN A 99 -16.47 10.78 8.18
CA GLN A 99 -16.33 11.25 6.82
C GLN A 99 -14.86 11.49 6.48
N THR A 100 -14.55 11.49 5.19
CA THR A 100 -13.21 11.71 4.64
C THR A 100 -13.27 12.60 3.40
N ALA A 101 -12.21 13.34 3.11
CA ALA A 101 -11.99 13.89 1.78
C ALA A 101 -11.58 12.78 0.80
N PHE A 102 -11.92 12.96 -0.47
CA PHE A 102 -11.45 12.07 -1.53
C PHE A 102 -10.66 12.86 -2.60
N VAL A 103 -11.03 12.80 -3.88
CA VAL A 103 -10.21 13.36 -4.98
C VAL A 103 -10.83 14.58 -5.68
N GLY A 104 -12.05 14.96 -5.34
CA GLY A 104 -12.76 16.06 -5.98
C GLY A 104 -12.34 17.41 -5.45
N LEU A 105 -11.77 18.26 -6.32
CA LEU A 105 -11.43 19.65 -6.01
C LEU A 105 -11.68 20.55 -7.23
N ALA A 106 -12.45 21.63 -7.07
CA ALA A 106 -12.68 22.59 -8.16
C ALA A 106 -13.06 23.99 -7.67
N PHE A 107 -12.50 25.03 -8.27
CA PHE A 107 -12.97 26.41 -8.04
C PHE A 107 -14.30 26.66 -8.75
N SER A 108 -15.13 27.54 -8.17
CA SER A 108 -16.28 28.12 -8.87
C SER A 108 -15.85 28.90 -10.10
N THR A 109 -16.78 29.13 -11.03
CA THR A 109 -16.52 29.92 -12.24
C THR A 109 -16.09 31.36 -11.93
N SER A 110 -16.53 31.90 -10.78
CA SER A 110 -16.12 33.22 -10.26
C SER A 110 -14.77 33.22 -9.54
N GLY A 111 -14.27 32.05 -9.13
CA GLY A 111 -13.08 31.91 -8.27
C GLY A 111 -13.31 32.31 -6.81
N THR A 112 -14.54 32.62 -6.41
CA THR A 112 -14.89 33.03 -5.04
C THR A 112 -15.23 31.86 -4.13
N GLU A 113 -15.47 30.68 -4.68
CA GLU A 113 -15.70 29.45 -3.93
C GLU A 113 -14.78 28.33 -4.38
N LEU A 114 -14.52 27.40 -3.48
CA LEU A 114 -13.80 26.15 -3.73
C LEU A 114 -14.68 24.98 -3.28
N TYR A 115 -14.85 23.99 -4.14
CA TYR A 115 -15.64 22.78 -3.91
C TYR A 115 -14.71 21.61 -3.63
N ALA A 116 -14.96 20.85 -2.56
CA ALA A 116 -14.22 19.63 -2.22
C ALA A 116 -15.16 18.46 -1.94
N SER A 117 -14.82 17.26 -2.41
CA SER A 117 -15.63 16.05 -2.21
C SER A 117 -15.43 15.46 -0.82
N PHE A 118 -16.51 15.28 -0.07
CA PHE A 118 -16.54 14.58 1.22
C PHE A 118 -17.35 13.30 1.08
N ALA A 119 -16.78 12.18 1.49
CA ALA A 119 -17.37 10.86 1.39
C ALA A 119 -17.59 10.26 2.78
N SER A 120 -18.61 9.39 2.89
CA SER A 120 -18.87 8.65 4.12
C SER A 120 -19.51 7.29 3.84
N THR A 121 -18.96 6.22 4.39
CA THR A 121 -19.54 4.88 4.47
C THR A 121 -20.11 4.62 5.87
N SER A 122 -19.52 5.19 6.93
CA SER A 122 -19.93 4.91 8.32
C SER A 122 -21.16 5.71 8.79
N ASP A 123 -21.42 6.89 8.21
CA ASP A 123 -22.65 7.67 8.40
C ASP A 123 -23.05 8.37 7.09
N PRO A 124 -23.49 7.61 6.08
CA PRO A 124 -23.61 8.11 4.72
C PRO A 124 -24.65 9.23 4.55
N ASN A 125 -25.55 9.40 5.52
CA ASN A 125 -26.56 10.47 5.56
C ASN A 125 -26.15 11.67 6.43
N GLY A 126 -25.08 11.58 7.23
CA GLY A 126 -24.71 12.63 8.18
C GLY A 126 -25.74 12.80 9.29
N ALA A 127 -26.20 11.69 9.87
CA ALA A 127 -27.23 11.73 10.92
C ALA A 127 -26.67 12.15 12.28
N ALA A 128 -25.39 11.83 12.56
CA ALA A 128 -24.73 12.26 13.78
C ALA A 128 -24.43 13.78 13.77
N PRO A 129 -24.38 14.44 14.94
CA PRO A 129 -24.22 15.90 15.03
C PRO A 129 -22.95 16.46 14.37
N ASP A 130 -21.88 15.67 14.33
CA ASP A 130 -20.56 15.97 13.77
C ASP A 130 -20.32 15.30 12.41
N ALA A 131 -21.30 14.54 11.91
CA ALA A 131 -21.19 13.85 10.64
C ALA A 131 -21.76 14.71 9.49
N THR A 132 -20.98 14.85 8.42
CA THR A 132 -21.47 15.54 7.21
C THR A 132 -22.22 14.59 6.28
N GLY A 133 -21.92 13.29 6.37
CA GLY A 133 -22.28 12.30 5.36
C GLY A 133 -21.62 12.59 4.02
N ASN A 134 -22.18 12.00 2.95
CA ASN A 134 -21.67 12.22 1.61
C ASN A 134 -22.12 13.58 1.05
N GLY A 135 -21.21 14.30 0.40
CA GLY A 135 -21.55 15.57 -0.22
C GLY A 135 -20.37 16.38 -0.73
N ILE A 136 -20.63 17.63 -1.05
CA ILE A 136 -19.62 18.59 -1.49
C ILE A 136 -19.47 19.70 -0.45
N ALA A 137 -18.30 19.79 0.17
CA ALA A 137 -17.95 20.92 1.02
C ALA A 137 -17.66 22.14 0.16
N VAL A 138 -18.27 23.27 0.52
CA VAL A 138 -18.05 24.56 -0.16
C VAL A 138 -17.31 25.50 0.77
N TYR A 139 -16.21 26.05 0.29
CA TYR A 139 -15.42 27.05 1.00
C TYR A 139 -15.51 28.40 0.28
N SER A 140 -15.62 29.48 1.05
CA SER A 140 -15.38 30.83 0.51
C SER A 140 -13.88 31.06 0.38
N VAL A 141 -13.48 31.62 -0.76
CA VAL A 141 -12.08 31.93 -1.08
C VAL A 141 -11.86 33.42 -0.88
N SER A 142 -10.87 33.76 -0.05
CA SER A 142 -10.50 35.14 0.26
C SER A 142 -8.98 35.30 0.26
N LYS A 143 -8.48 36.53 0.30
CA LYS A 143 -7.03 36.78 0.49
C LYS A 143 -6.51 36.16 1.80
N SER A 144 -7.33 36.20 2.85
CA SER A 144 -7.03 35.60 4.16
C SER A 144 -6.94 34.07 4.13
N GLY A 145 -7.57 33.40 3.15
CA GLY A 145 -7.58 31.95 3.03
C GLY A 145 -8.96 31.37 2.74
N LEU A 146 -9.19 30.15 3.20
CA LEU A 146 -10.43 29.41 3.06
C LEU A 146 -11.27 29.49 4.34
N THR A 147 -12.59 29.63 4.18
CA THR A 147 -13.55 29.48 5.29
C THR A 147 -14.71 28.59 4.84
N PRO A 148 -15.12 27.57 5.63
CA PRO A 148 -16.31 26.78 5.31
C PRO A 148 -17.54 27.69 5.12
N ALA A 149 -18.28 27.46 4.03
CA ALA A 149 -19.44 28.28 3.66
C ALA A 149 -20.76 27.50 3.74
N ARG A 150 -20.81 26.31 3.12
CA ARG A 150 -21.97 25.40 3.17
C ARG A 150 -21.56 23.98 2.81
N PHE A 151 -22.49 23.04 2.95
CA PHE A 151 -22.32 21.65 2.54
C PHE A 151 -23.48 21.22 1.64
N LEU A 152 -23.17 20.58 0.51
CA LEU A 152 -24.16 20.10 -0.46
C LEU A 152 -24.32 18.59 -0.30
N HIS A 153 -25.35 18.16 0.44
CA HIS A 153 -25.55 16.74 0.72
C HIS A 153 -25.91 15.93 -0.54
N LEU A 154 -25.34 14.73 -0.63
CA LEU A 154 -25.60 13.74 -1.67
C LEU A 154 -26.15 12.48 -1.00
N PRO A 155 -27.49 12.28 -0.98
CA PRO A 155 -28.06 11.13 -0.30
C PRO A 155 -27.68 9.81 -1.00
N PRO A 156 -27.69 8.67 -0.28
CA PRO A 156 -27.55 7.34 -0.84
C PRO A 156 -28.47 7.10 -2.03
N ARG A 157 -27.94 6.39 -3.04
CA ARG A 157 -28.69 5.97 -4.22
C ARG A 157 -29.54 4.76 -3.88
N ILE A 158 -30.82 4.79 -4.22
CA ILE A 158 -31.65 3.57 -4.22
C ILE A 158 -31.16 2.64 -5.32
N LEU A 159 -30.81 1.41 -4.96
CA LEU A 159 -30.29 0.44 -5.90
C LEU A 159 -31.41 -0.04 -6.85
N PRO A 160 -31.22 0.03 -8.18
CA PRO A 160 -32.18 -0.55 -9.12
C PRO A 160 -32.31 -2.07 -8.94
N VAL A 161 -33.48 -2.64 -9.26
CA VAL A 161 -33.80 -4.07 -9.03
C VAL A 161 -32.88 -5.00 -9.81
N GLU A 162 -32.38 -4.56 -10.96
CA GLU A 162 -31.45 -5.29 -11.82
C GLU A 162 -29.99 -5.26 -11.33
N ARG A 163 -29.70 -4.49 -10.28
CA ARG A 163 -28.36 -4.37 -9.69
C ARG A 163 -28.27 -5.13 -8.38
N THR A 164 -27.07 -5.56 -8.02
CA THR A 164 -26.79 -6.33 -6.81
C THR A 164 -25.50 -5.82 -6.18
N MET A 165 -25.38 -5.92 -4.86
CA MET A 165 -24.15 -5.62 -4.13
C MET A 165 -23.60 -6.91 -3.55
N ALA A 166 -22.29 -7.02 -3.46
CA ALA A 166 -21.63 -8.12 -2.78
C ALA A 166 -22.00 -8.14 -1.29
N ALA A 167 -21.92 -6.95 -0.68
CA ALA A 167 -22.17 -6.70 0.71
C ALA A 167 -22.83 -5.33 0.90
N ARG A 168 -23.37 -5.09 2.09
CA ARG A 168 -23.76 -3.74 2.49
C ARG A 168 -22.50 -2.89 2.65
N ILE A 169 -22.47 -1.71 2.04
CA ILE A 169 -21.35 -0.78 2.16
C ILE A 169 -21.57 0.12 3.38
N GLY A 170 -20.78 -0.12 4.43
CA GLY A 170 -20.85 0.59 5.70
C GLY A 170 -22.27 0.63 6.29
N ALA A 171 -22.66 1.77 6.83
CA ALA A 171 -23.96 1.98 7.48
C ALA A 171 -25.09 2.38 6.50
N SER A 172 -24.92 2.21 5.19
CA SER A 172 -25.91 2.62 4.18
C SER A 172 -27.29 1.99 4.41
N PRO A 173 -28.41 2.72 4.31
CA PRO A 173 -29.74 2.11 4.45
C PRO A 173 -29.93 0.89 3.55
N MET A 174 -30.71 -0.09 4.02
CA MET A 174 -30.98 -1.31 3.26
C MET A 174 -31.54 -0.99 1.86
N GLY A 175 -30.97 -1.61 0.82
CA GLY A 175 -31.34 -1.36 -0.58
C GLY A 175 -30.77 -0.05 -1.16
N THR A 176 -29.82 0.60 -0.48
CA THR A 176 -29.15 1.81 -0.97
C THR A 176 -27.64 1.67 -0.97
N VAL A 177 -26.97 2.50 -1.79
CA VAL A 177 -25.51 2.56 -1.95
C VAL A 177 -25.04 3.99 -1.68
N PRO A 178 -23.96 4.20 -0.89
CA PRO A 178 -23.44 5.54 -0.67
C PRO A 178 -22.82 6.05 -1.97
N PRO A 179 -23.00 7.33 -2.34
CA PRO A 179 -22.46 7.84 -3.59
C PRO A 179 -20.94 7.93 -3.59
N TYR A 180 -20.33 8.27 -2.44
CA TYR A 180 -18.88 8.43 -2.31
C TYR A 180 -18.31 9.37 -3.38
N PRO A 181 -18.63 10.68 -3.30
CA PRO A 181 -18.26 11.65 -4.33
C PRO A 181 -16.75 11.70 -4.53
N ALA A 182 -16.33 11.65 -5.80
CA ALA A 182 -14.96 11.71 -6.26
C ALA A 182 -14.75 12.99 -7.08
N GLY A 183 -14.21 12.89 -8.30
CA GLY A 183 -13.91 14.04 -9.14
C GLY A 183 -15.12 14.96 -9.38
N ILE A 184 -14.84 16.27 -9.42
CA ILE A 184 -15.83 17.34 -9.59
C ILE A 184 -15.48 18.15 -10.83
N ALA A 185 -16.46 18.40 -11.68
CA ALA A 185 -16.38 19.39 -12.75
C ALA A 185 -17.46 20.47 -12.57
N VAL A 186 -17.10 21.72 -12.83
CA VAL A 186 -18.00 22.87 -12.71
C VAL A 186 -18.49 23.27 -14.09
N ILE A 187 -19.79 23.50 -14.22
CA ILE A 187 -20.41 24.05 -15.44
C ILE A 187 -21.28 25.27 -15.08
N PRO A 188 -21.29 26.33 -15.91
CA PRO A 188 -22.15 27.48 -15.65
C PRO A 188 -23.63 27.09 -15.77
N GLY A 189 -24.46 27.62 -14.85
CA GLY A 189 -25.90 27.49 -14.86
C GLY A 189 -26.61 28.84 -14.88
N LYS A 190 -27.94 28.83 -15.09
CA LYS A 190 -28.74 30.06 -15.17
C LYS A 190 -28.82 30.85 -13.85
N LEU A 191 -28.73 30.14 -12.72
CA LEU A 191 -28.91 30.67 -11.37
C LEU A 191 -27.61 30.62 -10.54
N GLY A 192 -26.48 30.28 -11.17
CA GLY A 192 -25.23 29.94 -10.51
C GLY A 192 -24.63 28.66 -11.09
N ASP A 193 -23.47 28.26 -10.58
CA ASP A 193 -22.78 27.07 -11.03
C ASP A 193 -23.59 25.78 -10.79
N ARG A 194 -23.34 24.78 -11.64
CA ARG A 194 -23.75 23.40 -11.43
C ARG A 194 -22.50 22.54 -11.35
N LEU A 195 -22.57 21.49 -10.53
CA LEU A 195 -21.52 20.52 -10.36
C LEU A 195 -21.90 19.23 -11.09
N VAL A 196 -20.91 18.62 -11.72
CA VAL A 196 -20.96 17.25 -12.24
C VAL A 196 -19.97 16.45 -11.42
N VAL A 197 -20.45 15.42 -10.72
CA VAL A 197 -19.69 14.71 -9.70
C VAL A 197 -19.68 13.23 -10.05
N ALA A 198 -18.49 12.64 -10.16
CA ALA A 198 -18.34 11.18 -10.22
C ALA A 198 -18.64 10.61 -8.83
N ALA A 199 -19.48 9.58 -8.75
CA ALA A 199 -19.85 8.92 -7.50
C ALA A 199 -19.30 7.49 -7.51
N ASN A 200 -18.23 7.29 -6.73
CA ASN A 200 -17.32 6.16 -6.87
C ASN A 200 -17.95 4.83 -6.48
N LEU A 201 -18.67 4.76 -5.36
CA LEU A 201 -19.24 3.51 -4.86
C LEU A 201 -20.64 3.21 -5.42
N SER A 202 -21.34 4.20 -5.97
CA SER A 202 -22.69 4.02 -6.53
C SER A 202 -22.75 3.89 -8.06
N ASP A 203 -21.61 3.77 -8.74
CA ASP A 203 -21.47 3.62 -10.20
C ASP A 203 -22.31 4.64 -11.00
N GLU A 204 -22.31 5.90 -10.56
CA GLU A 204 -23.08 6.96 -11.22
C GLU A 204 -22.32 8.29 -11.35
N VAL A 205 -22.94 9.20 -12.10
CA VAL A 205 -22.55 10.60 -12.17
C VAL A 205 -23.73 11.46 -11.76
N ILE A 206 -23.50 12.37 -10.83
CA ILE A 206 -24.52 13.23 -10.24
C ILE A 206 -24.36 14.65 -10.78
N VAL A 207 -25.45 15.25 -11.24
CA VAL A 207 -25.51 16.68 -11.63
C VAL A 207 -26.35 17.42 -10.60
N LEU A 208 -25.80 18.48 -10.00
CA LEU A 208 -26.48 19.25 -8.96
C LEU A 208 -26.22 20.76 -9.06
N SER A 209 -27.13 21.54 -8.48
CA SER A 209 -26.96 22.98 -8.28
C SER A 209 -25.92 23.27 -7.19
N ALA A 210 -24.88 24.06 -7.50
CA ALA A 210 -23.87 24.45 -6.52
C ALA A 210 -24.42 25.42 -5.47
N LEU A 211 -25.49 26.15 -5.80
CA LEU A 211 -26.12 27.10 -4.89
C LEU A 211 -27.00 26.41 -3.85
N THR A 212 -27.80 25.43 -4.28
CA THR A 212 -28.87 24.85 -3.45
C THR A 212 -28.62 23.41 -3.04
N GLY A 213 -27.66 22.72 -3.66
CA GLY A 213 -27.46 21.28 -3.48
C GLY A 213 -28.52 20.40 -4.14
N PHE A 214 -29.47 20.99 -4.87
CA PHE A 214 -30.53 20.23 -5.55
C PHE A 214 -29.93 19.30 -6.61
N VAL A 215 -30.11 18.00 -6.44
CA VAL A 215 -29.70 16.97 -7.42
C VAL A 215 -30.64 17.03 -8.62
N GLU A 216 -30.13 17.54 -9.73
CA GLU A 216 -30.87 17.62 -11.00
C GLU A 216 -30.99 16.25 -11.65
N ARG A 217 -29.91 15.45 -11.63
CA ARG A 217 -29.82 14.16 -12.32
C ARG A 217 -28.84 13.21 -11.65
N ARG A 218 -29.11 11.93 -11.85
CA ARG A 218 -28.24 10.78 -11.58
C ARG A 218 -28.14 9.96 -12.86
N ILE A 219 -26.93 9.67 -13.30
CA ILE A 219 -26.65 8.97 -14.56
C ILE A 219 -25.87 7.71 -14.23
N ASP A 220 -26.48 6.54 -14.39
CA ASP A 220 -25.81 5.26 -14.19
C ASP A 220 -24.73 5.02 -15.26
N VAL A 221 -23.52 4.70 -14.80
CA VAL A 221 -22.35 4.41 -15.65
C VAL A 221 -21.76 3.01 -15.39
N GLY A 222 -22.42 2.18 -14.58
CA GLY A 222 -22.03 0.79 -14.32
C GLY A 222 -22.41 -0.13 -15.49
N SER A 223 -21.50 -1.05 -15.85
CA SER A 223 -21.70 -2.04 -16.92
C SER A 223 -22.02 -3.45 -16.40
N SER A 224 -21.70 -3.75 -15.12
CA SER A 224 -21.99 -5.02 -14.46
C SER A 224 -23.31 -5.00 -13.69
N THR A 225 -23.91 -6.15 -13.42
CA THR A 225 -25.00 -6.24 -12.43
C THR A 225 -24.52 -5.90 -11.02
N TRP A 226 -23.23 -6.05 -10.74
CA TRP A 226 -22.61 -5.68 -9.47
C TRP A 226 -22.42 -4.17 -9.33
N VAL A 227 -22.66 -3.63 -8.13
CA VAL A 227 -22.39 -2.24 -7.75
C VAL A 227 -21.69 -2.23 -6.38
N PRO A 228 -20.54 -1.56 -6.24
CA PRO A 228 -19.74 -0.97 -7.30
C PRO A 228 -19.09 -2.03 -8.20
N SER A 229 -18.83 -1.64 -9.44
CA SER A 229 -18.04 -2.42 -10.39
C SER A 229 -17.20 -1.53 -11.29
N ALA A 230 -17.64 -0.30 -11.57
CA ALA A 230 -16.98 0.61 -12.49
C ALA A 230 -16.07 1.61 -11.78
N TYR A 231 -16.42 2.02 -10.56
CA TYR A 231 -15.68 3.00 -9.76
C TYR A 231 -15.42 4.32 -10.51
N PRO A 232 -16.47 5.11 -10.84
CA PRO A 232 -16.28 6.43 -11.45
C PRO A 232 -15.30 7.29 -10.64
N TYR A 233 -14.26 7.82 -11.27
CA TYR A 233 -13.14 8.44 -10.57
C TYR A 233 -13.03 9.94 -10.82
N THR A 234 -12.61 10.38 -12.02
CA THR A 234 -12.62 11.81 -12.39
C THR A 234 -13.63 12.11 -13.49
N VAL A 235 -14.00 13.38 -13.61
CA VAL A 235 -14.91 13.88 -14.64
C VAL A 235 -14.43 15.21 -15.20
N VAL A 236 -14.49 15.36 -16.52
CA VAL A 236 -14.26 16.64 -17.22
C VAL A 236 -15.43 16.98 -18.12
N THR A 237 -15.73 18.27 -18.23
CA THR A 237 -16.87 18.75 -19.00
C THR A 237 -16.44 19.57 -20.20
N ARG A 238 -17.25 19.49 -21.26
CA ARG A 238 -17.15 20.39 -22.40
C ARG A 238 -17.56 21.79 -21.94
N ARG A 239 -16.92 22.85 -22.46
CA ARG A 239 -17.16 24.25 -22.05
C ARG A 239 -18.61 24.70 -22.20
N ASP A 240 -19.37 24.09 -23.12
CA ASP A 240 -20.79 24.41 -23.31
C ASP A 240 -21.72 23.72 -22.29
N GLY A 241 -21.17 22.89 -21.39
CA GLY A 241 -21.91 22.19 -20.33
C GLY A 241 -22.87 21.11 -20.84
N LYS A 242 -22.73 20.64 -22.09
CA LYS A 242 -23.64 19.63 -22.69
C LYS A 242 -23.06 18.22 -22.74
N ARG A 243 -21.74 18.07 -22.61
CA ARG A 243 -21.03 16.80 -22.64
C ARG A 243 -20.07 16.69 -21.47
N ALA A 244 -19.91 15.49 -20.96
CA ALA A 244 -18.88 15.15 -19.98
C ALA A 244 -18.21 13.83 -20.36
N TRP A 245 -16.99 13.65 -19.87
CA TRP A 245 -16.27 12.38 -19.91
C TRP A 245 -15.91 11.99 -18.50
N VAL A 246 -16.10 10.71 -18.16
CA VAL A 246 -15.83 10.17 -16.82
C VAL A 246 -14.94 8.95 -16.97
N SER A 247 -13.87 8.91 -16.19
CA SER A 247 -12.98 7.77 -16.10
C SER A 247 -13.57 6.76 -15.13
N LEU A 248 -13.47 5.47 -15.49
CA LEU A 248 -13.93 4.37 -14.65
C LEU A 248 -12.68 3.70 -14.11
N TRP A 249 -12.43 3.75 -12.81
CA TRP A 249 -11.16 3.27 -12.25
C TRP A 249 -10.96 1.78 -12.47
N ASN A 250 -12.01 0.99 -12.32
CA ASN A 250 -11.95 -0.45 -12.57
C ASN A 250 -12.33 -0.81 -14.02
N GLY A 251 -13.01 0.11 -14.70
CA GLY A 251 -13.38 -0.05 -16.11
C GLY A 251 -12.24 0.39 -17.00
N SER A 252 -11.72 -0.48 -17.87
CA SER A 252 -10.69 -0.11 -18.86
C SER A 252 -11.24 0.76 -20.02
N GLU A 253 -12.01 1.79 -19.67
CA GLU A 253 -12.81 2.61 -20.57
C GLU A 253 -13.12 3.99 -19.96
N VAL A 254 -13.53 4.91 -20.85
CA VAL A 254 -14.13 6.20 -20.49
C VAL A 254 -15.56 6.26 -21.00
N VAL A 255 -16.47 6.85 -20.22
CA VAL A 255 -17.86 7.10 -20.66
C VAL A 255 -18.05 8.55 -21.10
N GLU A 256 -18.64 8.76 -22.27
CA GLU A 256 -19.13 10.07 -22.70
C GLU A 256 -20.61 10.22 -22.32
N LEU A 257 -20.96 11.32 -21.68
CA LEU A 257 -22.32 11.62 -21.20
C LEU A 257 -22.94 12.80 -21.96
N ASP A 258 -24.25 12.73 -22.17
CA ASP A 258 -25.08 13.86 -22.56
C ASP A 258 -25.73 14.46 -21.31
N LEU A 259 -25.23 15.60 -20.83
CA LEU A 259 -25.71 16.25 -19.62
C LEU A 259 -27.10 16.90 -19.77
N THR A 260 -27.54 17.13 -21.02
CA THR A 260 -28.88 17.68 -21.28
C THR A 260 -29.96 16.61 -21.23
N LYS A 261 -29.62 15.39 -21.67
CA LYS A 261 -30.52 14.23 -21.66
C LYS A 261 -30.38 13.40 -20.38
N GLY A 262 -29.23 13.43 -19.73
CA GLY A 262 -28.93 12.58 -18.57
C GLY A 262 -28.64 11.13 -18.98
N THR A 263 -27.94 10.92 -20.09
CA THR A 263 -27.74 9.58 -20.67
C THR A 263 -26.30 9.36 -21.07
N VAL A 264 -25.82 8.12 -20.98
CA VAL A 264 -24.56 7.69 -21.61
C VAL A 264 -24.71 7.75 -23.14
N VAL A 265 -23.82 8.50 -23.80
CA VAL A 265 -23.74 8.58 -25.26
C VAL A 265 -23.01 7.38 -25.82
N ARG A 266 -21.86 7.05 -25.23
CA ARG A 266 -21.03 5.90 -25.61
C ARG A 266 -20.02 5.57 -24.51
N ARG A 267 -19.60 4.31 -24.52
CA ARG A 267 -18.43 3.78 -23.84
C ARG A 267 -17.26 3.75 -24.81
N ILE A 268 -16.09 4.19 -24.37
CA ILE A 268 -14.87 4.29 -25.19
C ILE A 268 -13.84 3.35 -24.56
N PRO A 269 -13.67 2.13 -25.10
CA PRO A 269 -12.67 1.18 -24.62
C PRO A 269 -11.26 1.76 -24.77
N LEU A 270 -10.41 1.52 -23.77
CA LEU A 270 -9.00 1.93 -23.77
C LEU A 270 -8.14 0.68 -23.88
N LEU A 271 -7.60 0.19 -22.76
CA LEU A 271 -6.76 -1.00 -22.71
C LEU A 271 -7.41 -2.05 -21.79
N ALA A 272 -8.31 -2.85 -22.36
CA ALA A 272 -8.99 -3.91 -21.61
C ALA A 272 -8.06 -5.12 -21.39
N PRO A 273 -8.13 -5.78 -20.23
CA PRO A 273 -7.38 -6.99 -19.97
C PRO A 273 -7.86 -8.16 -20.82
N GLU A 274 -7.03 -9.19 -20.94
CA GLU A 274 -7.33 -10.40 -21.74
C GLU A 274 -8.49 -11.22 -21.14
N SER A 275 -8.62 -11.23 -19.81
CA SER A 275 -9.71 -11.87 -19.08
C SER A 275 -10.60 -10.84 -18.40
N LYS A 276 -11.89 -11.15 -18.24
CA LYS A 276 -12.87 -10.28 -17.56
C LYS A 276 -12.59 -10.07 -16.07
N THR A 277 -11.85 -10.98 -15.45
CA THR A 277 -11.50 -10.93 -14.02
C THR A 277 -10.07 -10.47 -13.77
N ALA A 278 -9.27 -10.31 -14.83
CA ALA A 278 -7.92 -9.77 -14.69
C ALA A 278 -8.00 -8.25 -14.40
N PRO A 279 -6.97 -7.67 -13.76
CA PRO A 279 -6.97 -6.26 -13.39
C PRO A 279 -7.13 -5.34 -14.60
N GLY A 280 -7.87 -4.24 -14.43
CA GLY A 280 -8.08 -3.23 -15.48
C GLY A 280 -6.90 -2.26 -15.61
N SER A 281 -6.87 -1.45 -16.68
CA SER A 281 -5.82 -0.45 -16.93
C SER A 281 -5.89 0.82 -16.07
N HIS A 282 -6.89 0.96 -15.21
CA HIS A 282 -7.12 2.10 -14.32
C HIS A 282 -7.11 3.49 -14.98
N PRO A 283 -8.11 3.82 -15.83
CA PRO A 283 -8.36 5.20 -16.23
C PRO A 283 -8.55 6.13 -15.03
N THR A 284 -7.66 7.12 -14.85
CA THR A 284 -7.65 8.02 -13.69
C THR A 284 -7.89 9.47 -14.08
N ALA A 285 -6.83 10.25 -14.38
CA ALA A 285 -6.92 11.66 -14.72
C ALA A 285 -7.43 11.86 -16.16
N LEU A 286 -8.23 12.91 -16.33
CA LEU A 286 -8.80 13.33 -17.60
C LEU A 286 -8.39 14.77 -17.90
N LEU A 287 -7.89 15.02 -19.10
CA LEU A 287 -7.50 16.37 -19.52
C LEU A 287 -7.96 16.67 -20.95
N LEU A 288 -8.79 17.71 -21.11
CA LEU A 288 -9.23 18.19 -22.41
C LEU A 288 -8.24 19.22 -22.97
N SER A 289 -7.91 19.07 -24.25
CA SER A 289 -7.28 20.16 -25.01
C SER A 289 -8.13 21.44 -25.03
N LYS A 290 -7.51 22.61 -25.18
CA LYS A 290 -8.11 23.95 -25.24
C LYS A 290 -9.18 24.05 -26.32
N ASN A 291 -8.95 23.40 -27.46
CA ASN A 291 -9.91 23.31 -28.56
C ASN A 291 -10.97 22.20 -28.38
N GLN A 292 -10.85 21.40 -27.31
CA GLN A 292 -11.75 20.30 -26.91
C GLN A 292 -11.91 19.20 -27.97
N ARG A 293 -10.92 19.02 -28.86
CA ARG A 293 -10.91 17.95 -29.88
C ARG A 293 -10.20 16.68 -29.42
N ARG A 294 -9.33 16.80 -28.43
CA ARG A 294 -8.59 15.70 -27.79
C ARG A 294 -8.89 15.65 -26.30
N LEU A 295 -9.05 14.43 -25.80
CA LEU A 295 -9.10 14.06 -24.38
C LEU A 295 -7.91 13.15 -24.12
N TYR A 296 -7.08 13.52 -23.15
CA TYR A 296 -5.98 12.69 -22.64
C TYR A 296 -6.46 11.97 -21.38
N VAL A 297 -6.10 10.70 -21.24
CA VAL A 297 -6.52 9.81 -20.15
C VAL A 297 -5.32 9.04 -19.65
N SER A 298 -4.93 9.23 -18.40
CA SER A 298 -3.88 8.43 -17.77
C SER A 298 -4.45 7.07 -17.38
N LEU A 299 -3.63 6.02 -17.49
CA LEU A 299 -3.99 4.64 -17.17
C LEU A 299 -3.10 4.18 -16.01
N ALA A 300 -3.48 4.37 -14.76
CA ALA A 300 -2.53 4.19 -13.65
C ALA A 300 -2.04 2.73 -13.46
N ASN A 301 -2.72 1.74 -14.06
CA ASN A 301 -2.30 0.33 -14.03
C ASN A 301 -1.77 -0.14 -15.40
N ALA A 302 -1.33 0.81 -16.23
CA ALA A 302 -0.65 0.56 -17.50
C ALA A 302 0.23 1.77 -17.85
N ASP A 303 1.50 1.61 -18.20
CA ASP A 303 2.44 2.73 -18.42
C ASP A 303 2.17 3.56 -19.69
N ALA A 304 0.99 4.19 -19.74
CA ALA A 304 0.44 4.82 -20.91
C ALA A 304 -0.61 5.91 -20.62
N VAL A 305 -0.68 6.83 -21.58
CA VAL A 305 -1.77 7.80 -21.75
C VAL A 305 -2.55 7.48 -23.02
N ALA A 306 -3.85 7.27 -22.88
CA ALA A 306 -4.76 7.15 -24.02
C ALA A 306 -5.18 8.54 -24.53
N VAL A 307 -5.13 8.74 -25.85
CA VAL A 307 -5.57 9.98 -26.50
C VAL A 307 -6.82 9.73 -27.31
N ILE A 308 -7.92 10.41 -26.98
CA ILE A 308 -9.24 10.18 -27.58
C ILE A 308 -9.66 11.42 -28.37
N GLY A 309 -10.11 11.21 -29.60
CA GLY A 309 -10.78 12.25 -30.39
C GLY A 309 -12.24 12.43 -29.95
N THR A 310 -12.59 13.58 -29.39
CA THR A 310 -13.89 13.82 -28.72
C THR A 310 -15.11 13.81 -29.66
N ALA A 311 -14.93 14.12 -30.95
CA ALA A 311 -16.04 14.17 -31.91
C ALA A 311 -16.70 12.79 -32.12
N ALA A 312 -15.87 11.76 -32.30
CA ALA A 312 -16.30 10.40 -32.62
C ALA A 312 -15.97 9.39 -31.50
N GLY A 313 -15.36 9.82 -30.39
CA GLY A 313 -14.93 8.93 -29.30
C GLY A 313 -13.92 7.88 -29.77
N ARG A 314 -13.04 8.24 -30.71
CA ARG A 314 -12.07 7.30 -31.29
C ARG A 314 -10.73 7.43 -30.58
N LEU A 315 -10.16 6.31 -30.13
CA LEU A 315 -8.77 6.23 -29.73
C LEU A 315 -7.87 6.69 -30.90
N ARG A 316 -7.00 7.65 -30.62
CA ARG A 316 -6.04 8.26 -31.56
C ARG A 316 -4.62 7.74 -31.34
N GLY A 317 -4.31 7.36 -30.11
CA GLY A 317 -3.02 6.80 -29.73
C GLY A 317 -3.03 6.30 -28.30
N MET A 318 -2.10 5.41 -28.03
CA MET A 318 -1.69 4.99 -26.70
C MET A 318 -0.23 5.39 -26.58
N TRP A 319 0.08 6.36 -25.74
CA TRP A 319 1.40 6.96 -25.63
C TRP A 319 2.07 6.43 -24.38
N SER A 320 3.23 5.79 -24.52
CA SER A 320 3.95 5.24 -23.37
C SER A 320 4.53 6.35 -22.50
N THR A 321 4.57 6.09 -21.20
CA THR A 321 5.27 6.92 -20.21
C THR A 321 6.45 6.20 -19.57
N ALA A 322 6.85 5.05 -20.11
CA ALA A 322 7.99 4.28 -19.60
C ALA A 322 9.30 5.05 -19.76
N LEU A 323 10.17 4.96 -18.74
CA LEU A 323 11.52 5.53 -18.77
C LEU A 323 12.37 4.90 -19.88
N PRO A 324 13.41 5.59 -20.39
CA PRO A 324 14.31 4.98 -21.36
C PRO A 324 14.98 3.73 -20.79
N GLY A 325 14.85 2.60 -21.49
CA GLY A 325 15.41 1.31 -21.04
C GLY A 325 14.50 0.51 -20.08
N GLN A 326 13.37 1.07 -19.64
CA GLN A 326 12.38 0.32 -18.87
C GLN A 326 11.73 -0.78 -19.73
N LEU A 327 11.79 -2.02 -19.24
CA LEU A 327 11.30 -3.21 -19.96
C LEU A 327 9.98 -3.76 -19.38
N TYR A 328 9.71 -3.45 -18.12
CA TYR A 328 8.59 -3.98 -17.34
C TYR A 328 7.64 -2.85 -16.93
N GLY A 329 6.38 -3.21 -16.65
CA GLY A 329 5.37 -2.24 -16.23
C GLY A 329 5.66 -1.66 -14.84
N GLY A 330 5.29 -0.41 -14.55
CA GLY A 330 5.40 0.15 -13.20
C GLY A 330 5.60 1.67 -13.11
N SER A 331 5.40 2.42 -14.20
CA SER A 331 5.48 3.90 -14.16
C SER A 331 4.26 4.53 -13.47
N THR A 332 3.09 3.89 -13.54
CA THR A 332 1.86 4.31 -12.83
C THR A 332 1.44 5.77 -13.15
N PRO A 333 1.09 6.11 -14.41
CA PRO A 333 0.68 7.47 -14.76
C PRO A 333 -0.68 7.82 -14.14
N ASN A 334 -0.75 8.88 -13.31
CA ASN A 334 -1.98 9.19 -12.56
C ASN A 334 -2.45 10.65 -12.61
N ALA A 335 -1.64 11.59 -13.12
CA ALA A 335 -2.02 12.99 -13.28
C ALA A 335 -1.46 13.61 -14.57
N LEU A 336 -2.14 14.64 -15.09
CA LEU A 336 -1.87 15.22 -16.40
C LEU A 336 -1.88 16.76 -16.36
N ALA A 337 -0.96 17.40 -17.06
CA ALA A 337 -0.99 18.84 -17.33
C ALA A 337 -0.49 19.17 -18.74
N LEU A 338 -1.06 20.18 -19.41
CA LEU A 338 -0.62 20.64 -20.73
C LEU A 338 0.17 21.94 -20.60
N SER A 339 1.23 22.09 -21.41
CA SER A 339 1.88 23.39 -21.59
C SER A 339 0.86 24.43 -22.10
N PRO A 340 1.07 25.74 -21.84
CA PRO A 340 0.14 26.78 -22.31
C PRO A 340 -0.10 26.80 -23.83
N ASP A 341 0.89 26.35 -24.61
CA ASP A 341 0.81 26.22 -26.07
C ASP A 341 0.33 24.85 -26.57
N GLU A 342 0.03 23.93 -25.65
CA GLU A 342 -0.43 22.55 -25.87
C GLU A 342 0.51 21.68 -26.70
N LYS A 343 1.79 22.04 -26.84
CA LYS A 343 2.78 21.22 -27.54
C LYS A 343 3.40 20.14 -26.66
N THR A 344 3.29 20.30 -25.34
CA THR A 344 3.84 19.37 -24.37
C THR A 344 2.75 18.92 -23.40
N LEU A 345 2.69 17.61 -23.15
CA LEU A 345 1.89 16.98 -22.12
C LEU A 345 2.83 16.48 -21.02
N TYR A 346 2.62 16.94 -19.81
CA TYR A 346 3.28 16.47 -18.59
C TYR A 346 2.42 15.38 -17.96
N VAL A 347 3.04 14.26 -17.59
CA VAL A 347 2.37 13.12 -16.95
C VAL A 347 3.09 12.76 -15.67
N ALA A 348 2.40 12.69 -14.55
CA ALA A 348 2.99 12.22 -13.29
C ALA A 348 2.99 10.69 -13.31
N ASP A 349 4.18 10.11 -13.33
CA ASP A 349 4.42 8.68 -13.24
C ASP A 349 4.76 8.35 -11.78
N ALA A 350 3.73 7.97 -11.01
CA ALA A 350 3.82 7.83 -9.57
C ALA A 350 4.79 6.72 -9.13
N GLY A 351 4.83 5.62 -9.89
CA GLY A 351 5.71 4.50 -9.62
C GLY A 351 7.13 4.70 -10.12
N ALA A 352 7.38 5.71 -10.96
CA ALA A 352 8.71 6.05 -11.45
C ALA A 352 9.32 7.30 -10.78
N ASP A 353 8.63 7.91 -9.81
CA ASP A 353 9.04 9.14 -9.15
C ASP A 353 9.49 10.24 -10.12
N ALA A 354 8.71 10.40 -11.20
CA ALA A 354 9.06 11.30 -12.28
C ALA A 354 7.83 11.91 -12.97
N VAL A 355 8.08 12.98 -13.72
CA VAL A 355 7.13 13.56 -14.68
C VAL A 355 7.62 13.33 -16.10
N ALA A 356 6.93 12.50 -16.88
CA ALA A 356 7.19 12.37 -18.31
C ALA A 356 6.82 13.65 -19.07
N VAL A 357 7.70 14.06 -19.98
CA VAL A 357 7.53 15.23 -20.85
C VAL A 357 7.24 14.75 -22.28
N LEU A 358 5.97 14.63 -22.65
CA LEU A 358 5.55 14.09 -23.96
C LEU A 358 5.31 15.20 -24.98
N ASP A 359 5.73 14.99 -26.23
CA ASP A 359 5.36 15.85 -27.36
C ASP A 359 3.95 15.50 -27.86
N THR A 360 3.03 16.47 -27.93
CA THR A 360 1.61 16.20 -28.25
C THR A 360 1.35 15.97 -29.75
N HIS A 361 2.34 16.19 -30.61
CA HIS A 361 2.23 15.91 -32.04
C HIS A 361 2.56 14.45 -32.33
N THR A 362 3.63 13.94 -31.73
CA THR A 362 4.19 12.61 -31.96
C THR A 362 3.69 11.59 -30.93
N GLY A 363 3.40 12.03 -29.70
CA GLY A 363 3.13 11.16 -28.56
C GLY A 363 4.38 10.56 -27.90
N GLY A 364 5.57 10.92 -28.38
CA GLY A 364 6.83 10.41 -27.83
C GLY A 364 7.27 11.18 -26.59
N ALA A 365 7.84 10.46 -25.62
CA ALA A 365 8.54 11.07 -24.50
C ALA A 365 9.81 11.78 -24.99
N ARG A 366 9.95 13.05 -24.62
CA ARG A 366 11.16 13.85 -24.85
C ARG A 366 12.19 13.67 -23.73
N GLY A 367 11.74 13.24 -22.56
CA GLY A 367 12.53 13.10 -21.35
C GLY A 367 11.66 13.16 -20.10
N PHE A 368 12.29 13.19 -18.94
CA PHE A 368 11.66 13.04 -17.64
C PHE A 368 12.22 14.05 -16.64
N ILE A 369 11.37 14.56 -15.76
CA ILE A 369 11.75 15.44 -14.65
C ILE A 369 11.60 14.62 -13.36
N PRO A 370 12.67 14.34 -12.59
CA PRO A 370 12.58 13.58 -11.36
C PRO A 370 11.78 14.35 -10.31
N THR A 371 11.11 13.62 -9.41
CA THR A 371 10.31 14.18 -8.31
C THR A 371 10.75 13.58 -6.97
N GLU A 372 10.11 14.02 -5.89
CA GLU A 372 10.06 13.24 -4.66
C GLU A 372 9.10 12.04 -4.82
N TRP A 373 8.98 11.21 -3.79
CA TRP A 373 8.27 9.92 -3.85
C TRP A 373 6.77 10.09 -4.12
N TYR A 374 6.32 9.39 -5.16
CA TYR A 374 4.93 9.18 -5.55
C TYR A 374 4.22 10.47 -6.01
N PRO A 375 4.56 11.07 -7.16
CA PRO A 375 3.86 12.24 -7.69
C PRO A 375 2.37 11.94 -7.98
N THR A 376 1.47 12.79 -7.48
CA THR A 376 0.02 12.53 -7.43
C THR A 376 -0.85 13.54 -8.17
N ALA A 377 -0.35 14.76 -8.39
CA ALA A 377 -1.12 15.82 -9.05
C ALA A 377 -0.21 16.85 -9.76
N LEU A 378 -0.67 17.35 -10.92
CA LEU A 378 0.06 18.31 -11.75
C LEU A 378 -0.79 19.52 -12.15
N ALA A 379 -0.19 20.71 -12.20
CA ALA A 379 -0.76 21.88 -12.86
C ALA A 379 0.31 22.71 -13.57
N ALA A 380 0.13 22.96 -14.87
CA ALA A 380 1.03 23.79 -15.67
C ALA A 380 0.39 25.15 -15.96
N LEU A 381 1.10 26.22 -15.61
CA LEU A 381 0.64 27.60 -15.69
C LEU A 381 1.79 28.51 -16.12
N ASP A 382 1.63 29.18 -17.26
CA ASP A 382 2.68 30.00 -17.85
C ASP A 382 4.00 29.20 -17.98
N ASP A 383 5.07 29.65 -17.34
CA ASP A 383 6.39 29.01 -17.36
C ASP A 383 6.61 28.05 -16.16
N GLU A 384 5.56 27.62 -15.49
CA GLU A 384 5.63 26.89 -14.22
C GLU A 384 4.87 25.58 -14.27
N LEU A 385 5.44 24.55 -13.66
CA LEU A 385 4.77 23.27 -13.38
C LEU A 385 4.76 23.04 -11.87
N PHE A 386 3.56 22.94 -11.31
CA PHE A 386 3.34 22.50 -9.94
C PHE A 386 3.26 20.98 -9.93
N VAL A 387 4.08 20.36 -9.09
CA VAL A 387 4.13 18.90 -8.89
C VAL A 387 3.85 18.63 -7.41
N ALA A 388 2.75 17.96 -7.12
CA ALA A 388 2.46 17.48 -5.77
C ALA A 388 2.88 16.01 -5.64
N THR A 389 3.47 15.63 -4.52
CA THR A 389 3.90 14.25 -4.23
C THR A 389 3.23 13.73 -2.97
N GLY A 390 2.90 12.45 -2.97
CA GLY A 390 2.09 11.80 -1.95
C GLY A 390 2.85 11.38 -0.70
N LYS A 391 4.11 10.97 -0.90
CA LYS A 391 4.95 10.34 0.13
C LYS A 391 6.25 11.11 0.42
N GLY A 392 6.47 12.24 -0.25
CA GLY A 392 7.60 13.14 0.03
C GLY A 392 8.95 12.42 -0.07
N LYS A 393 9.79 12.53 0.96
CA LYS A 393 11.08 11.82 1.02
C LYS A 393 11.01 10.48 1.78
N GLY A 394 9.81 9.94 1.95
CA GLY A 394 9.57 8.79 2.83
C GLY A 394 9.49 9.19 4.30
N THR A 395 9.81 8.23 5.16
CA THR A 395 9.80 8.39 6.61
C THR A 395 11.20 8.54 7.16
N GLY A 396 11.31 8.50 8.50
CA GLY A 396 12.57 8.32 9.21
C GLY A 396 12.29 7.50 10.48
N PRO A 397 13.18 7.58 11.49
CA PRO A 397 12.97 6.91 12.77
C PRO A 397 11.63 7.24 13.42
N ASN A 398 11.00 6.26 14.05
CA ASN A 398 9.76 6.44 14.81
C ASN A 398 9.86 5.97 16.26
N SER A 399 11.06 5.87 16.84
CA SER A 399 11.30 5.59 18.26
C SER A 399 11.14 6.81 19.20
N GLY A 400 10.47 7.88 18.74
CA GLY A 400 10.32 9.14 19.48
C GLY A 400 9.02 9.32 20.25
N PRO A 401 8.85 10.44 21.01
CA PRO A 401 7.61 10.72 21.70
C PRO A 401 6.45 10.88 20.70
N PRO A 402 5.20 10.72 21.14
CA PRO A 402 4.06 11.02 20.29
C PRO A 402 4.13 12.42 19.71
N LEU A 403 3.61 12.54 18.49
CA LEU A 403 3.34 13.83 17.88
C LEU A 403 2.48 14.72 18.81
N PRO A 404 2.70 16.05 18.88
CA PRO A 404 1.91 16.93 19.73
C PRO A 404 0.39 16.75 19.53
N GLY A 405 -0.33 16.44 20.61
CA GLY A 405 -1.78 16.16 20.57
C GLY A 405 -2.15 14.71 20.26
N SER A 406 -1.19 13.84 19.96
CA SER A 406 -1.36 12.40 19.83
C SER A 406 -1.39 11.71 21.20
N LYS A 407 -2.19 10.65 21.32
CA LYS A 407 -2.20 9.74 22.49
C LYS A 407 -1.35 8.49 22.27
N ARG A 408 -0.63 8.39 21.13
CA ARG A 408 0.21 7.22 20.80
C ARG A 408 1.45 7.17 21.70
N ALA A 409 2.10 6.02 21.83
CA ALA A 409 3.36 5.92 22.54
C ALA A 409 4.54 6.48 21.72
N HIS A 410 4.42 6.39 20.38
CA HIS A 410 5.38 6.86 19.39
C HIS A 410 4.66 7.22 18.07
N PRO A 411 5.32 7.86 17.07
CA PRO A 411 4.69 8.20 15.81
C PRO A 411 4.36 6.98 14.94
N TYR A 412 3.12 6.93 14.43
CA TYR A 412 2.69 5.91 13.49
C TYR A 412 3.18 6.25 12.08
N ILE A 413 3.62 5.26 11.32
CA ILE A 413 4.19 5.43 9.97
C ILE A 413 3.32 6.31 9.06
N ALA A 414 2.00 6.07 9.03
CA ALA A 414 1.07 6.85 8.21
C ALA A 414 0.97 8.33 8.64
N SER A 415 1.24 8.64 9.91
CA SER A 415 1.20 10.01 10.46
C SER A 415 2.49 10.81 10.26
N ILE A 416 3.58 10.15 9.83
CA ILE A 416 4.89 10.76 9.57
C ILE A 416 5.29 10.65 8.10
N LEU A 417 4.30 10.45 7.21
CA LEU A 417 4.46 10.40 5.76
C LEU A 417 3.89 11.68 5.12
N PRO A 418 4.64 12.80 5.14
CA PRO A 418 4.17 14.06 4.57
C PRO A 418 4.17 14.00 3.04
N GLY A 419 3.25 14.77 2.43
CA GLY A 419 3.35 15.09 1.02
C GLY A 419 4.28 16.28 0.76
N SER A 420 4.45 16.65 -0.49
CA SER A 420 5.12 17.91 -0.84
C SER A 420 4.56 18.57 -2.09
N VAL A 421 4.95 19.82 -2.32
CA VAL A 421 4.72 20.54 -3.58
C VAL A 421 6.00 21.20 -4.08
N ALA A 422 6.39 20.88 -5.31
CA ALA A 422 7.44 21.56 -6.05
C ALA A 422 6.86 22.56 -7.07
N ARG A 423 7.58 23.65 -7.30
CA ARG A 423 7.28 24.67 -8.31
C ARG A 423 8.40 24.71 -9.36
N VAL A 424 8.32 23.80 -10.31
CA VAL A 424 9.32 23.61 -11.37
C VAL A 424 9.24 24.75 -12.39
N GLN A 425 10.37 25.40 -12.65
CA GLN A 425 10.50 26.40 -13.71
C GLN A 425 10.73 25.71 -15.06
N LEU A 426 9.71 25.70 -15.92
CA LEU A 426 9.71 24.95 -17.17
C LEU A 426 10.84 25.33 -18.14
N PRO A 427 11.17 26.62 -18.37
CA PRO A 427 12.26 26.96 -19.28
C PRO A 427 13.60 26.35 -18.88
N SER A 428 13.92 26.39 -17.58
CA SER A 428 15.16 25.80 -17.06
C SER A 428 15.12 24.28 -17.06
N ALA A 429 14.01 23.67 -16.60
CA ALA A 429 13.88 22.22 -16.56
C ALA A 429 13.91 21.60 -17.97
N LEU A 430 13.24 22.21 -18.95
CA LEU A 430 13.24 21.74 -20.33
C LEU A 430 14.58 21.95 -21.04
N ALA A 431 15.39 22.93 -20.61
CA ALA A 431 16.74 23.12 -21.12
C ALA A 431 17.73 22.07 -20.58
N ALA A 432 17.49 21.57 -19.35
CA ALA A 432 18.27 20.52 -18.70
C ALA A 432 17.62 19.12 -18.80
N LEU A 433 16.66 18.92 -19.71
CA LEU A 433 15.80 17.74 -19.72
C LEU A 433 16.58 16.41 -19.88
N ASP A 434 17.67 16.42 -20.65
CA ASP A 434 18.51 15.22 -20.81
C ASP A 434 19.18 14.84 -19.48
N GLU A 435 19.77 15.82 -18.77
CA GLU A 435 20.39 15.60 -17.44
C GLU A 435 19.35 15.16 -16.39
N LEU A 436 18.16 15.75 -16.41
CA LEU A 436 17.06 15.36 -15.53
C LEU A 436 16.54 13.95 -15.86
N THR A 437 16.56 13.56 -17.13
CA THR A 437 16.19 12.19 -17.54
C THR A 437 17.22 11.18 -17.02
N ASP A 438 18.51 11.49 -17.12
CA ASP A 438 19.57 10.66 -16.57
C ASP A 438 19.46 10.53 -15.03
N GLU A 439 19.08 11.61 -14.34
CA GLU A 439 18.77 11.58 -12.90
C GLU A 439 17.56 10.69 -12.60
N ALA A 440 16.46 10.83 -13.34
CA ALA A 440 15.28 9.96 -13.17
C ALA A 440 15.63 8.48 -13.40
N MET A 441 16.46 8.17 -14.40
CA MET A 441 16.94 6.81 -14.65
C MET A 441 17.82 6.28 -13.50
N ARG A 442 18.70 7.12 -12.92
CA ARG A 442 19.50 6.77 -11.74
C ARG A 442 18.66 6.53 -10.50
N ASN A 443 17.67 7.40 -10.24
CA ASN A 443 16.70 7.24 -9.14
C ASN A 443 15.94 5.91 -9.24
N ASN A 444 15.69 5.46 -10.47
CA ASN A 444 15.03 4.21 -10.80
C ASN A 444 15.98 3.02 -11.02
N ARG A 445 17.29 3.18 -10.74
CA ARG A 445 18.32 2.14 -10.90
C ARG A 445 18.46 1.55 -12.31
N LEU A 446 17.90 2.19 -13.34
CA LEU A 446 17.97 1.73 -14.74
C LEU A 446 19.39 1.74 -15.33
N THR A 447 20.29 2.47 -14.69
CA THR A 447 21.71 2.54 -15.07
C THR A 447 22.58 1.55 -14.29
N ASP A 448 22.02 0.86 -13.30
CA ASP A 448 22.74 -0.12 -12.50
C ASP A 448 23.01 -1.38 -13.34
N THR A 449 24.05 -2.14 -13.00
CA THR A 449 24.23 -3.46 -13.60
C THR A 449 23.29 -4.43 -12.89
N PRO A 450 22.40 -5.16 -13.60
CA PRO A 450 21.52 -6.13 -12.97
C PRO A 450 22.35 -7.11 -12.14
N PRO A 451 22.05 -7.27 -10.86
CA PRO A 451 22.86 -8.11 -10.00
C PRO A 451 22.68 -9.58 -10.39
N THR A 452 23.78 -10.33 -10.48
CA THR A 452 23.74 -11.77 -10.77
C THR A 452 23.92 -12.58 -9.50
N LEU A 453 23.06 -13.57 -9.28
CA LEU A 453 23.18 -14.49 -8.16
C LEU A 453 23.96 -15.74 -8.60
N GLN A 454 25.10 -16.02 -7.95
CA GLN A 454 26.02 -17.10 -8.38
C GLN A 454 25.41 -18.51 -8.28
N VAL A 455 24.43 -18.68 -7.38
CA VAL A 455 23.75 -19.97 -7.14
C VAL A 455 22.48 -20.14 -7.97
N ALA A 456 22.17 -19.18 -8.87
CA ALA A 456 21.03 -19.30 -9.77
C ALA A 456 21.11 -20.60 -10.59
N GLY A 457 20.03 -21.36 -10.61
CA GLY A 457 19.95 -22.69 -11.24
C GLY A 457 20.41 -23.86 -10.38
N ALA A 458 21.03 -23.62 -9.21
CA ALA A 458 21.27 -24.65 -8.20
C ALA A 458 20.05 -24.85 -7.27
N ILE A 459 19.24 -23.80 -7.09
CA ILE A 459 17.97 -23.84 -6.37
C ILE A 459 16.85 -24.19 -7.34
N LYS A 460 15.98 -25.12 -6.94
CA LYS A 460 14.77 -25.52 -7.68
C LYS A 460 13.49 -25.15 -6.96
N HIS A 461 13.55 -25.00 -5.64
CA HIS A 461 12.41 -24.70 -4.80
C HIS A 461 12.66 -23.45 -3.96
N VAL A 462 11.69 -22.56 -3.93
CA VAL A 462 11.62 -21.44 -3.00
C VAL A 462 10.43 -21.65 -2.08
N VAL A 463 10.68 -21.60 -0.77
CA VAL A 463 9.64 -21.59 0.26
C VAL A 463 9.62 -20.19 0.87
N TYR A 464 8.51 -19.51 0.72
CA TYR A 464 8.32 -18.13 1.13
C TYR A 464 7.29 -18.05 2.27
N ILE A 465 7.66 -17.44 3.39
CA ILE A 465 6.85 -17.37 4.60
C ILE A 465 6.55 -15.90 4.91
N ILE A 466 5.27 -15.55 4.96
CA ILE A 466 4.80 -14.22 5.33
C ILE A 466 4.26 -14.28 6.77
N LYS A 467 4.74 -13.35 7.59
CA LYS A 467 4.40 -13.12 9.00
C LYS A 467 3.78 -11.73 9.19
N GLU A 468 3.42 -11.35 10.42
CA GLU A 468 2.68 -10.11 10.71
C GLU A 468 3.39 -9.10 11.65
N ASN A 469 3.48 -7.86 11.15
CA ASN A 469 3.71 -6.57 11.82
C ASN A 469 4.82 -6.48 12.90
N ARG A 470 6.10 -6.58 12.56
CA ARG A 470 7.18 -6.29 13.54
C ARG A 470 8.30 -5.45 12.98
N THR A 471 8.83 -4.54 13.79
CA THR A 471 10.08 -3.85 13.47
C THR A 471 11.29 -4.70 13.82
N TYR A 472 12.44 -4.35 13.24
CA TYR A 472 13.71 -5.00 13.56
C TYR A 472 13.99 -4.94 15.06
N ASP A 473 13.88 -3.76 15.67
CA ASP A 473 14.24 -3.60 17.08
C ASP A 473 13.29 -4.32 18.04
N GLN A 474 12.01 -4.49 17.68
CA GLN A 474 11.03 -5.21 18.50
C GLN A 474 11.38 -6.69 18.68
N VAL A 475 12.04 -7.30 17.70
CA VAL A 475 12.39 -8.74 17.71
C VAL A 475 13.88 -8.96 17.90
N LEU A 476 14.72 -8.31 17.09
CA LEU A 476 16.18 -8.50 17.06
C LEU A 476 16.96 -7.34 17.69
N GLY A 477 16.31 -6.39 18.38
CA GLY A 477 17.01 -5.29 19.05
C GLY A 477 17.97 -5.76 20.15
N ASP A 478 17.74 -6.93 20.76
CA ASP A 478 18.65 -7.54 21.74
C ASP A 478 19.68 -8.50 21.12
N LEU A 479 19.70 -8.62 19.78
CA LEU A 479 20.74 -9.35 19.08
C LEU A 479 22.09 -8.64 19.27
N GLU A 480 23.08 -9.35 19.80
CA GLU A 480 24.40 -8.77 20.14
C GLU A 480 25.19 -8.24 18.93
N VAL A 481 24.77 -8.60 17.71
CA VAL A 481 25.39 -8.21 16.43
C VAL A 481 24.39 -7.48 15.55
N GLY A 482 24.89 -6.63 14.65
CA GLY A 482 24.07 -5.77 13.81
C GLY A 482 23.63 -4.48 14.51
N ASN A 483 22.83 -3.69 13.82
CA ASN A 483 22.35 -2.40 14.30
C ASN A 483 21.03 -2.53 15.08
N GLY A 484 21.00 -3.16 16.26
CA GLY A 484 19.78 -3.30 17.07
C GLY A 484 19.74 -2.36 18.28
N ASP A 485 18.54 -1.85 18.63
CA ASP A 485 18.30 -1.16 19.91
C ASP A 485 17.54 -2.04 20.91
N LYS A 486 18.28 -2.58 21.89
CA LYS A 486 17.76 -3.44 22.94
C LYS A 486 16.68 -2.78 23.82
N SER A 487 16.66 -1.45 23.90
CA SER A 487 15.65 -0.74 24.70
C SER A 487 14.24 -0.93 24.12
N LEU A 488 14.13 -1.07 22.80
CA LEU A 488 12.88 -1.24 22.04
C LEU A 488 12.43 -2.69 21.92
N THR A 489 13.26 -3.66 22.32
CA THR A 489 12.95 -5.09 22.17
C THR A 489 11.75 -5.51 23.02
N LEU A 490 10.73 -6.04 22.35
CA LEU A 490 9.52 -6.62 22.97
C LEU A 490 9.62 -8.14 23.06
N TYR A 491 10.08 -8.79 22.00
CA TYR A 491 10.07 -10.25 21.85
C TYR A 491 11.46 -10.78 21.53
N GLY A 492 12.40 -10.51 22.44
CA GLY A 492 13.80 -10.95 22.33
C GLY A 492 13.99 -12.47 22.42
N GLU A 493 15.23 -12.92 22.52
CA GLU A 493 15.61 -14.33 22.32
C GLU A 493 14.86 -15.35 23.20
N ALA A 494 14.46 -14.96 24.41
CA ALA A 494 13.67 -15.83 25.28
C ALA A 494 12.28 -16.17 24.71
N ILE A 495 11.72 -15.30 23.87
CA ILE A 495 10.42 -15.46 23.22
C ILE A 495 10.59 -15.99 21.80
N THR A 496 11.60 -15.51 21.07
CA THR A 496 11.86 -15.84 19.66
C THR A 496 13.20 -16.55 19.42
N PRO A 497 13.48 -17.68 20.13
CA PRO A 497 14.79 -18.34 20.04
C PRO A 497 15.10 -18.88 18.65
N ASN A 498 14.10 -19.25 17.85
CA ASN A 498 14.34 -19.76 16.49
C ASN A 498 14.75 -18.63 15.54
N GLN A 499 14.05 -17.50 15.55
CA GLN A 499 14.41 -16.31 14.75
C GLN A 499 15.82 -15.80 15.08
N HIS A 500 16.18 -15.74 16.37
CA HIS A 500 17.53 -15.39 16.80
C HIS A 500 18.58 -16.40 16.31
N ALA A 501 18.28 -17.69 16.37
CA ALA A 501 19.16 -18.73 15.86
C ALA A 501 19.30 -18.66 14.34
N LEU A 502 18.22 -18.38 13.60
CA LEU A 502 18.23 -18.20 12.14
C LEU A 502 19.13 -17.03 11.74
N ALA A 503 18.97 -15.87 12.39
CA ALA A 503 19.81 -14.69 12.15
C ALA A 503 21.30 -15.00 12.37
N ARG A 504 21.64 -15.66 13.47
CA ARG A 504 23.04 -16.02 13.77
C ARG A 504 23.60 -17.08 12.82
N GLN A 505 22.79 -18.05 12.44
CA GLN A 505 23.23 -19.21 11.65
C GLN A 505 23.36 -18.86 10.16
N PHE A 506 22.42 -18.12 9.58
CA PHE A 506 22.35 -17.91 8.13
C PHE A 506 22.70 -16.49 7.69
N GLY A 507 22.67 -15.53 8.61
CA GLY A 507 23.03 -14.13 8.37
C GLY A 507 22.00 -13.15 8.93
N VAL A 508 22.48 -11.98 9.31
CA VAL A 508 21.69 -10.88 9.87
C VAL A 508 21.51 -9.83 8.78
N LEU A 509 20.27 -9.56 8.42
CA LEU A 509 19.87 -8.46 7.53
C LEU A 509 19.45 -7.28 8.40
N ASP A 510 20.41 -6.50 8.89
CA ASP A 510 20.13 -5.42 9.86
C ASP A 510 19.67 -4.12 9.20
N ASN A 511 19.51 -4.10 7.88
CA ASN A 511 19.07 -2.94 7.12
C ASN A 511 18.00 -3.32 6.09
N PHE A 512 17.02 -4.13 6.52
CA PHE A 512 15.89 -4.60 5.72
C PHE A 512 14.62 -3.80 6.01
N TYR A 513 13.88 -3.43 4.96
CA TYR A 513 12.71 -2.54 5.04
C TYR A 513 11.50 -3.16 4.34
N CYS A 514 10.35 -3.17 5.01
CA CYS A 514 9.10 -3.52 4.36
C CYS A 514 8.71 -2.43 3.35
N SER A 515 8.27 -2.82 2.16
CA SER A 515 7.87 -1.87 1.11
C SER A 515 6.44 -1.34 1.29
N GLY A 516 5.57 -2.07 2.01
CA GLY A 516 4.25 -1.60 2.41
C GLY A 516 4.30 -0.83 3.73
N GLU A 517 3.34 0.07 3.93
CA GLU A 517 3.22 0.85 5.16
C GLU A 517 2.33 0.17 6.21
N VAL A 518 1.39 -0.67 5.78
CA VAL A 518 0.37 -1.34 6.61
C VAL A 518 -0.03 -2.69 5.99
N SER A 519 -0.67 -3.60 6.72
CA SER A 519 -0.95 -4.96 6.18
C SER A 519 -1.71 -4.95 4.86
N GLY A 520 -2.64 -4.00 4.70
CA GLY A 520 -3.41 -3.85 3.47
C GLY A 520 -2.54 -3.73 2.21
N ASP A 521 -1.55 -2.85 2.20
CA ASP A 521 -0.62 -2.74 1.06
C ASP A 521 0.64 -3.60 1.22
N GLY A 522 1.02 -3.98 2.44
CA GLY A 522 2.13 -4.87 2.78
C GLY A 522 2.00 -6.26 2.15
N HIS A 523 0.83 -6.89 2.25
CA HIS A 523 0.55 -8.16 1.57
C HIS A 523 0.67 -8.05 0.04
N VAL A 524 0.23 -6.92 -0.54
CA VAL A 524 0.34 -6.68 -1.98
C VAL A 524 1.80 -6.48 -2.38
N TRP A 525 2.55 -5.64 -1.67
CA TRP A 525 3.98 -5.43 -1.91
C TRP A 525 4.80 -6.72 -1.76
N SER A 526 4.49 -7.53 -0.75
CA SER A 526 5.14 -8.81 -0.45
C SER A 526 4.90 -9.90 -1.49
N THR A 527 3.88 -9.74 -2.32
CA THR A 527 3.52 -10.75 -3.32
C THR A 527 3.59 -10.26 -4.76
N ALA A 528 3.63 -8.94 -4.99
CA ALA A 528 3.66 -8.33 -6.31
C ALA A 528 4.82 -7.36 -6.57
N ALA A 529 5.63 -7.02 -5.55
CA ALA A 529 6.71 -6.01 -5.63
C ALA A 529 6.26 -4.60 -6.08
N THR A 530 4.96 -4.34 -6.05
CA THR A 530 4.33 -3.05 -6.36
C THR A 530 2.93 -3.05 -5.77
N SER A 531 2.33 -1.87 -5.65
CA SER A 531 0.91 -1.69 -5.33
C SER A 531 0.17 -1.05 -6.51
N SER A 532 -1.16 -1.10 -6.51
CA SER A 532 -1.98 -0.42 -7.51
C SER A 532 -2.29 1.02 -7.07
N ASP A 533 -2.52 1.94 -8.02
CA ASP A 533 -2.97 3.30 -7.69
C ASP A 533 -4.29 3.29 -6.89
N TYR A 534 -5.13 2.27 -7.04
CA TYR A 534 -6.32 2.11 -6.20
C TYR A 534 -5.93 2.02 -4.73
N THR A 535 -5.09 1.03 -4.41
CA THR A 535 -4.60 0.74 -3.06
C THR A 535 -3.93 1.96 -2.45
N GLU A 536 -2.98 2.57 -3.17
CA GLU A 536 -2.21 3.75 -2.73
C GLU A 536 -3.09 5.01 -2.49
N ARG A 537 -4.26 5.09 -3.13
CA ARG A 537 -5.20 6.20 -2.96
C ARG A 537 -6.24 5.95 -1.86
N THR A 538 -6.40 4.71 -1.40
CA THR A 538 -7.49 4.33 -0.50
C THR A 538 -7.04 3.84 0.87
N TRP A 539 -5.85 3.27 1.01
CA TRP A 539 -5.45 2.65 2.29
C TRP A 539 -5.43 3.67 3.43
N GLN A 540 -4.88 4.87 3.21
CA GLN A 540 -4.81 5.92 4.23
C GLN A 540 -6.19 6.36 4.73
N ILE A 541 -7.21 6.25 3.88
CA ILE A 541 -8.60 6.55 4.24
C ILE A 541 -9.20 5.43 5.10
N GLY A 542 -8.95 4.17 4.75
CA GLY A 542 -9.39 3.02 5.54
C GLY A 542 -8.78 3.07 6.94
N TYR A 543 -7.45 3.12 7.01
CA TYR A 543 -6.68 3.04 8.26
C TYR A 543 -6.86 4.24 9.21
N ARG A 544 -7.37 5.39 8.74
CA ARG A 544 -7.58 6.57 9.62
C ARG A 544 -8.99 6.71 10.18
N SER A 545 -10.00 6.12 9.52
CA SER A 545 -11.40 6.44 9.84
C SER A 545 -12.44 5.40 9.38
N ASP A 546 -12.05 4.23 8.87
CA ASP A 546 -12.97 3.19 8.35
C ASP A 546 -13.91 3.70 7.22
N GLU A 547 -13.56 4.83 6.60
CA GLU A 547 -14.35 5.44 5.52
C GLU A 547 -14.03 4.81 4.15
N ARG A 548 -13.37 3.66 4.17
CA ARG A 548 -13.18 2.74 3.05
C ARG A 548 -13.12 1.31 3.60
N SER A 549 -13.62 0.33 2.87
CA SER A 549 -13.49 -1.07 3.25
C SER A 549 -12.05 -1.58 3.11
N TYR A 550 -11.77 -2.67 3.80
CA TYR A 550 -10.56 -3.47 3.63
C TYR A 550 -10.62 -4.17 2.26
N ASP A 551 -10.02 -3.54 1.24
CA ASP A 551 -10.07 -3.96 -0.16
C ASP A 551 -8.71 -4.54 -0.57
N TYR A 552 -8.33 -5.67 0.04
CA TYR A 552 -7.03 -6.31 -0.13
C TYR A 552 -7.18 -7.83 -0.24
N GLU A 553 -6.09 -8.53 -0.56
CA GLU A 553 -6.03 -10.00 -0.60
C GLU A 553 -7.04 -10.65 -1.59
N GLY A 554 -7.50 -9.87 -2.57
CA GLY A 554 -8.49 -10.29 -3.57
C GLY A 554 -9.94 -10.14 -3.12
N GLN A 555 -10.19 -9.47 -1.98
CA GLN A 555 -11.51 -9.05 -1.54
C GLN A 555 -11.69 -7.55 -1.79
N VAL A 556 -12.83 -7.15 -2.35
CA VAL A 556 -13.17 -5.74 -2.59
C VAL A 556 -14.64 -5.52 -2.23
N GLN A 557 -14.91 -4.49 -1.42
CA GLN A 557 -16.24 -4.10 -0.94
C GLN A 557 -17.03 -5.28 -0.36
N GLY A 558 -16.35 -6.12 0.42
CA GLY A 558 -16.94 -7.27 1.10
C GLY A 558 -17.27 -8.46 0.19
N GLY A 559 -16.76 -8.53 -1.03
CA GLY A 559 -16.87 -9.72 -1.87
C GLY A 559 -15.65 -9.96 -2.75
N PHE A 560 -15.72 -10.99 -3.60
CA PHE A 560 -14.58 -11.44 -4.40
C PHE A 560 -14.79 -11.13 -5.89
N PRO A 561 -14.09 -10.14 -6.47
CA PRO A 561 -14.22 -9.78 -7.88
C PRO A 561 -14.11 -10.96 -8.85
N PHE A 562 -13.22 -11.91 -8.55
CA PHE A 562 -13.07 -13.15 -9.33
C PHE A 562 -14.37 -13.96 -9.42
N HIS A 563 -15.03 -14.22 -8.28
CA HIS A 563 -16.29 -14.97 -8.23
C HIS A 563 -17.49 -14.16 -8.75
N GLN A 564 -17.39 -12.83 -8.71
CA GLN A 564 -18.37 -11.91 -9.28
C GLN A 564 -18.26 -11.78 -10.81
N GLY A 565 -17.13 -12.21 -11.40
CA GLY A 565 -16.87 -12.10 -12.83
C GLY A 565 -16.57 -10.66 -13.29
N ILE A 566 -15.99 -9.84 -12.40
CA ILE A 566 -15.57 -8.46 -12.69
C ILE A 566 -14.06 -8.29 -12.49
N PRO A 567 -13.42 -7.27 -13.10
CA PRO A 567 -12.01 -6.97 -12.86
C PRO A 567 -11.76 -6.67 -11.39
N ASN A 568 -10.59 -7.07 -10.90
CA ASN A 568 -10.17 -6.71 -9.56
C ASN A 568 -9.44 -5.35 -9.56
N VAL A 569 -9.98 -4.38 -8.82
CA VAL A 569 -9.49 -3.00 -8.81
C VAL A 569 -8.28 -2.81 -7.88
N ASP A 570 -8.11 -3.66 -6.87
CA ASP A 570 -6.98 -3.58 -5.93
C ASP A 570 -5.67 -4.10 -6.53
N SER A 571 -5.76 -4.88 -7.61
CA SER A 571 -4.69 -5.75 -8.06
C SER A 571 -3.79 -5.05 -9.09
N PRO A 572 -2.46 -5.13 -8.96
CA PRO A 572 -1.55 -4.62 -9.97
C PRO A 572 -1.62 -5.44 -11.25
N ALA A 573 -1.61 -4.79 -12.41
CA ALA A 573 -1.70 -5.45 -13.71
C ALA A 573 -0.47 -6.32 -14.04
N THR A 574 0.65 -6.10 -13.35
CA THR A 574 1.88 -6.90 -13.43
C THR A 574 1.76 -8.26 -12.75
N GLY A 575 0.74 -8.45 -11.90
CA GLY A 575 0.43 -9.72 -11.26
C GLY A 575 1.23 -9.99 -9.99
N TYR A 576 1.11 -11.23 -9.51
CA TYR A 576 1.70 -11.72 -8.26
C TYR A 576 2.68 -12.87 -8.52
N LEU A 577 3.55 -13.18 -7.56
CA LEU A 577 4.59 -14.22 -7.65
C LEU A 577 4.07 -15.58 -8.15
N TRP A 578 2.94 -16.05 -7.63
CA TRP A 578 2.35 -17.32 -8.07
C TRP A 578 1.84 -17.26 -9.52
N ALA A 579 1.34 -16.10 -9.96
CA ALA A 579 0.93 -15.90 -11.34
C ALA A 579 2.15 -15.85 -12.27
N ASN A 580 3.25 -15.24 -11.83
CA ASN A 580 4.51 -15.23 -12.55
C ASN A 580 5.09 -16.66 -12.69
N ALA A 581 5.09 -17.44 -11.60
CA ALA A 581 5.48 -18.84 -11.61
C ALA A 581 4.61 -19.66 -12.58
N HIS A 582 3.28 -19.55 -12.46
CA HIS A 582 2.33 -20.24 -13.32
C HIS A 582 2.54 -19.93 -14.81
N LYS A 583 2.65 -18.64 -15.15
CA LYS A 583 2.83 -18.16 -16.53
C LYS A 583 4.11 -18.67 -17.18
N ASN A 584 5.17 -18.87 -16.39
CA ASN A 584 6.46 -19.37 -16.86
C ASN A 584 6.61 -20.89 -16.68
N GLY A 585 5.52 -21.61 -16.43
CA GLY A 585 5.50 -23.08 -16.42
C GLY A 585 6.07 -23.73 -15.16
N LEU A 586 6.25 -22.96 -14.09
CA LEU A 586 6.65 -23.48 -12.78
C LEU A 586 5.41 -23.89 -11.98
N THR A 587 5.56 -24.95 -11.18
CA THR A 587 4.54 -25.37 -10.22
C THR A 587 4.57 -24.47 -9.00
N HIS A 588 3.40 -24.18 -8.44
CA HIS A 588 3.30 -23.39 -7.22
C HIS A 588 2.26 -23.96 -6.25
N ARG A 589 2.44 -23.66 -4.96
CA ARG A 589 1.55 -24.10 -3.89
C ARG A 589 1.35 -23.02 -2.85
N ASN A 590 0.10 -22.72 -2.53
CA ASN A 590 -0.27 -21.66 -1.61
C ASN A 590 -0.86 -22.22 -0.32
N TYR A 591 -0.36 -21.72 0.81
CA TYR A 591 -0.83 -22.02 2.15
C TYR A 591 -1.26 -20.71 2.84
N GLY A 592 -2.46 -20.23 2.52
CA GLY A 592 -3.17 -19.19 3.28
C GLY A 592 -2.98 -17.74 2.80
N GLU A 593 -2.25 -17.49 1.71
CA GLU A 593 -2.04 -16.14 1.17
C GLU A 593 -3.03 -15.86 0.03
N PHE A 594 -3.85 -14.79 0.12
CA PHE A 594 -4.93 -14.51 -0.85
C PHE A 594 -5.91 -15.70 -1.03
N VAL A 595 -6.12 -16.45 0.04
CA VAL A 595 -7.12 -17.52 0.14
C VAL A 595 -7.94 -17.23 1.37
N THR A 596 -9.26 -17.10 1.24
CA THR A 596 -10.13 -16.79 2.37
C THR A 596 -10.64 -18.06 3.02
N SER A 597 -10.43 -18.21 4.32
CA SER A 597 -11.02 -19.26 5.13
C SER A 597 -12.44 -18.91 5.56
N VAL A 598 -13.34 -19.88 5.40
CA VAL A 598 -14.69 -19.87 5.95
C VAL A 598 -14.72 -20.80 7.14
N TRP A 599 -15.15 -20.31 8.29
CA TRP A 599 -15.14 -21.05 9.53
C TRP A 599 -16.51 -21.58 9.90
N CYS A 600 -16.52 -22.61 10.74
CA CYS A 600 -17.76 -23.25 11.20
C CYS A 600 -18.52 -22.43 12.25
N ASP A 601 -17.85 -21.48 12.89
CA ASP A 601 -18.39 -20.57 13.91
C ASP A 601 -18.66 -19.17 13.37
N ASP A 602 -18.29 -18.90 12.11
CA ASP A 602 -18.65 -17.65 11.44
C ASP A 602 -20.19 -17.48 11.53
N PRO A 603 -20.66 -16.30 11.95
CA PRO A 603 -22.09 -16.07 12.07
C PRO A 603 -22.77 -16.35 10.73
N ALA A 604 -23.93 -17.01 10.76
CA ALA A 604 -24.78 -17.11 9.58
C ALA A 604 -25.22 -15.67 9.23
N SER A 605 -24.56 -15.06 8.24
CA SER A 605 -24.73 -13.67 7.83
C SER A 605 -26.19 -13.22 7.92
N ALA A 606 -26.51 -12.49 8.99
CA ALA A 606 -27.81 -11.87 9.20
C ALA A 606 -27.72 -10.46 9.80
N ASN A 607 -26.53 -9.98 10.21
CA ASN A 607 -26.41 -8.67 10.85
C ASN A 607 -25.36 -7.75 10.17
N PRO A 608 -25.79 -6.75 9.39
CA PRO A 608 -24.91 -5.84 8.64
C PRO A 608 -24.28 -4.70 9.46
N THR A 609 -24.03 -4.91 10.76
CA THR A 609 -23.39 -3.91 11.66
C THR A 609 -21.96 -4.26 12.03
N GLU A 610 -21.43 -5.40 11.59
CA GLU A 610 -20.14 -5.96 12.02
C GLU A 610 -18.99 -5.70 11.02
N GLY A 611 -18.96 -4.56 10.32
CA GLY A 611 -17.85 -4.27 9.39
C GLY A 611 -17.79 -5.23 8.19
N THR A 612 -16.60 -5.44 7.62
CA THR A 612 -16.36 -6.31 6.46
C THR A 612 -17.04 -7.66 6.67
N PRO A 613 -17.96 -8.10 5.80
CA PRO A 613 -18.69 -9.33 6.06
C PRO A 613 -17.77 -10.53 5.94
N LEU A 614 -17.65 -11.28 7.04
CA LEU A 614 -17.22 -12.67 7.00
C LEU A 614 -18.14 -13.44 6.04
N THR A 615 -17.55 -14.31 5.23
CA THR A 615 -18.32 -15.29 4.46
C THR A 615 -19.18 -16.10 5.43
N GLY A 616 -20.50 -16.10 5.24
CA GLY A 616 -21.41 -16.74 6.20
C GLY A 616 -21.00 -18.18 6.50
N GLY A 617 -21.02 -18.55 7.78
CA GLY A 617 -20.33 -19.74 8.25
C GLY A 617 -20.76 -21.06 7.62
N GLY A 618 -19.80 -21.99 7.61
CA GLY A 618 -19.98 -23.34 7.14
C GLY A 618 -21.00 -24.13 7.96
N LYS A 619 -21.80 -24.98 7.30
CA LYS A 619 -22.68 -25.92 8.01
C LYS A 619 -21.87 -27.08 8.59
N CYS A 620 -21.30 -26.87 9.77
CA CYS A 620 -20.50 -27.87 10.46
C CYS A 620 -21.26 -28.52 11.63
N PRO A 621 -21.05 -29.82 11.92
CA PRO A 621 -21.62 -30.46 13.11
C PRO A 621 -21.11 -29.88 14.43
N LYS A 622 -19.89 -29.34 14.41
CA LYS A 622 -19.24 -28.66 15.54
C LYS A 622 -18.49 -27.45 14.98
N ALA A 623 -18.45 -26.38 15.76
CA ALA A 623 -17.73 -25.16 15.41
C ALA A 623 -16.30 -25.14 15.98
N PHE A 624 -16.07 -25.88 17.08
CA PHE A 624 -14.79 -25.87 17.80
C PHE A 624 -14.35 -27.27 18.25
N ILE A 625 -13.05 -27.43 18.45
CA ILE A 625 -12.40 -28.54 19.14
C ILE A 625 -12.03 -28.08 20.55
N ALA A 626 -12.75 -28.59 21.56
CA ALA A 626 -12.53 -28.19 22.94
C ALA A 626 -11.13 -28.62 23.46
N PRO A 627 -10.59 -27.93 24.48
CA PRO A 627 -9.36 -28.35 25.16
C PRO A 627 -9.43 -29.82 25.58
N LYS A 628 -8.31 -30.55 25.47
CA LYS A 628 -8.19 -31.98 25.81
C LYS A 628 -9.13 -32.91 25.03
N SER A 629 -9.71 -32.44 23.94
CA SER A 629 -10.45 -33.28 22.99
C SER A 629 -9.54 -33.68 21.83
N PRO A 630 -9.76 -34.83 21.17
CA PRO A 630 -8.91 -35.27 20.05
C PRO A 630 -8.80 -34.23 18.94
N LEU A 631 -7.57 -33.97 18.49
CA LEU A 631 -7.32 -33.20 17.27
C LEU A 631 -7.46 -34.12 16.04
N PRO A 632 -8.01 -33.62 14.91
CA PRO A 632 -8.06 -34.37 13.66
C PRO A 632 -6.67 -34.91 13.29
N ASP A 633 -6.61 -36.22 13.03
CA ASP A 633 -5.42 -36.94 12.59
C ASP A 633 -4.22 -36.92 13.57
N GLY A 634 -4.42 -36.50 14.84
CA GLY A 634 -3.37 -36.49 15.86
C GLY A 634 -2.37 -35.33 15.73
N ARG A 635 -2.75 -34.25 15.03
CA ARG A 635 -1.99 -32.99 14.90
C ARG A 635 -1.78 -32.30 16.25
N GLY A 636 -0.81 -31.39 16.34
CA GLY A 636 -0.41 -30.63 17.54
C GLY A 636 0.68 -31.28 18.38
N GLY A 637 1.34 -32.34 17.87
CA GLY A 637 2.34 -33.11 18.61
C GLY A 637 1.77 -33.99 19.73
N THR A 638 0.44 -33.99 19.91
CA THR A 638 -0.31 -34.76 20.90
C THR A 638 -1.60 -35.32 20.29
N ARG A 639 -2.16 -36.36 20.90
CA ARG A 639 -3.46 -36.93 20.45
C ARG A 639 -4.62 -35.97 20.63
N ASP A 640 -4.58 -35.17 21.70
CA ASP A 640 -5.64 -34.27 22.13
C ASP A 640 -5.17 -32.82 22.06
N ASN A 641 -6.10 -31.87 21.95
CA ASN A 641 -5.87 -30.42 21.93
C ASN A 641 -5.07 -29.99 23.18
N PRO A 642 -3.78 -29.61 23.03
CA PRO A 642 -2.94 -29.18 24.14
C PRO A 642 -3.18 -27.73 24.56
N TRP A 643 -3.79 -26.92 23.70
CA TRP A 643 -4.10 -25.53 24.00
C TRP A 643 -5.26 -25.42 25.01
N PRO A 644 -5.19 -24.49 25.97
CA PRO A 644 -6.24 -24.32 26.96
C PRO A 644 -7.49 -23.59 26.43
N TRP A 645 -7.51 -23.19 25.16
CA TRP A 645 -8.67 -22.61 24.47
C TRP A 645 -9.24 -23.55 23.41
N PRO A 646 -10.53 -23.38 23.04
CA PRO A 646 -11.12 -24.10 21.92
C PRO A 646 -10.46 -23.71 20.59
N ILE A 647 -10.12 -24.70 19.75
CA ILE A 647 -9.60 -24.45 18.40
C ILE A 647 -10.77 -24.38 17.41
N PRO A 648 -10.89 -23.34 16.60
CA PRO A 648 -11.95 -23.23 15.60
C PRO A 648 -11.77 -24.21 14.46
N ILE A 649 -12.89 -24.67 13.91
CA ILE A 649 -12.91 -25.63 12.80
C ILE A 649 -13.07 -24.87 11.49
N LEU A 650 -12.09 -25.04 10.60
CA LEU A 650 -12.18 -24.59 9.21
C LEU A 650 -13.28 -25.37 8.48
N SER A 651 -14.19 -24.66 7.83
CA SER A 651 -15.20 -25.29 6.96
C SER A 651 -14.68 -25.47 5.55
N THR A 652 -14.15 -24.41 4.94
CA THR A 652 -13.64 -24.44 3.57
C THR A 652 -12.74 -23.25 3.33
N ASN A 653 -11.86 -23.36 2.33
CA ASN A 653 -11.08 -22.26 1.78
C ASN A 653 -11.63 -21.86 0.40
N ILE A 654 -11.58 -20.56 0.12
CA ILE A 654 -12.03 -19.94 -1.13
C ILE A 654 -10.82 -19.24 -1.78
N PRO A 655 -10.41 -19.66 -3.00
CA PRO A 655 -9.38 -18.92 -3.73
C PRO A 655 -9.93 -17.58 -4.21
N THR A 656 -9.16 -16.50 -4.04
CA THR A 656 -9.59 -15.15 -4.47
C THR A 656 -9.17 -14.80 -5.90
N GLY A 657 -8.29 -15.62 -6.51
CA GLY A 657 -7.81 -15.47 -7.90
C GLY A 657 -7.82 -16.77 -8.71
N ALA A 658 -7.73 -16.65 -10.03
CA ALA A 658 -7.84 -17.77 -10.96
C ALA A 658 -6.66 -18.75 -10.84
N GLU A 659 -5.46 -18.23 -10.67
CA GLU A 659 -4.19 -18.96 -10.58
C GLU A 659 -4.13 -19.81 -9.30
N LEU A 660 -4.85 -19.40 -8.25
CA LEU A 660 -4.93 -20.14 -7.00
C LEU A 660 -5.82 -21.38 -7.13
N VAL A 661 -6.78 -21.41 -8.05
CA VAL A 661 -7.71 -22.55 -8.21
C VAL A 661 -6.94 -23.86 -8.45
N GLY A 662 -7.03 -24.79 -7.50
CA GLY A 662 -6.34 -26.08 -7.54
C GLY A 662 -4.90 -26.05 -7.03
N ASN A 663 -4.35 -24.87 -6.72
CA ASN A 663 -2.96 -24.69 -6.27
C ASN A 663 -2.85 -24.24 -4.80
N PHE A 664 -3.94 -24.18 -4.02
CA PHE A 664 -3.91 -23.90 -2.57
C PHE A 664 -4.25 -25.12 -1.69
N HIS A 665 -3.74 -25.17 -0.46
CA HIS A 665 -4.05 -26.25 0.47
C HIS A 665 -5.46 -26.09 1.07
N PRO A 666 -6.39 -27.04 0.84
CA PRO A 666 -7.80 -26.86 1.20
C PRO A 666 -8.07 -26.84 2.70
N GLY A 667 -7.14 -27.37 3.50
CA GLY A 667 -7.24 -27.39 4.96
C GLY A 667 -6.41 -26.32 5.67
N PHE A 668 -5.59 -25.53 4.97
CA PHE A 668 -4.66 -24.58 5.61
C PHE A 668 -5.38 -23.28 5.94
N ALA A 669 -5.44 -22.90 7.21
CA ALA A 669 -6.10 -21.68 7.64
C ALA A 669 -5.33 -20.42 7.24
N ASP A 670 -6.04 -19.41 6.76
CA ASP A 670 -5.52 -18.04 6.57
C ASP A 670 -5.34 -17.30 7.92
N PHE A 671 -5.51 -15.98 7.95
CA PHE A 671 -5.43 -15.15 9.16
C PHE A 671 -6.51 -15.51 10.19
N ARG A 672 -6.08 -16.04 11.33
CA ARG A 672 -6.96 -16.27 12.50
C ARG A 672 -6.16 -16.49 13.79
N MET A 673 -6.36 -15.61 14.77
CA MET A 673 -5.50 -15.53 15.97
C MET A 673 -5.73 -16.60 17.04
N ASP A 674 -6.93 -17.19 17.10
CA ASP A 674 -7.24 -18.33 17.98
C ASP A 674 -6.93 -19.68 17.33
N TYR A 675 -6.38 -19.67 16.11
CA TYR A 675 -5.85 -20.85 15.42
C TYR A 675 -4.32 -20.90 15.53
N PRO A 676 -3.72 -21.87 16.23
CA PRO A 676 -2.26 -21.97 16.42
C PRO A 676 -1.46 -22.12 15.12
N ASP A 677 -0.34 -21.41 15.00
CA ASP A 677 0.60 -21.55 13.88
C ASP A 677 1.29 -22.92 13.90
N GLN A 678 1.35 -23.59 15.06
CA GLN A 678 1.78 -24.99 15.11
C GLN A 678 0.89 -25.92 14.29
N LEU A 679 -0.43 -25.66 14.23
CA LEU A 679 -1.35 -26.44 13.39
C LEU A 679 -1.20 -26.07 11.92
N ARG A 680 -0.96 -24.80 11.60
CA ARG A 680 -0.59 -24.37 10.23
C ARG A 680 0.69 -25.08 9.76
N ALA A 681 1.73 -25.08 10.60
CA ALA A 681 2.98 -25.79 10.32
C ALA A 681 2.74 -27.30 10.14
N ASP A 682 1.93 -27.94 10.98
CA ASP A 682 1.61 -29.37 10.82
C ASP A 682 1.02 -29.68 9.44
N MET A 683 0.11 -28.84 8.93
CA MET A 683 -0.51 -29.06 7.62
C MET A 683 0.47 -29.00 6.47
N PHE A 684 1.41 -28.04 6.50
CA PHE A 684 2.50 -28.01 5.53
C PHE A 684 3.43 -29.22 5.70
N LEU A 685 3.82 -29.53 6.93
CA LEU A 685 4.76 -30.60 7.24
C LEU A 685 4.22 -31.99 6.88
N ASP A 686 2.92 -32.21 6.99
CA ASP A 686 2.24 -33.44 6.56
C ASP A 686 2.42 -33.68 5.04
N GLU A 687 2.15 -32.65 4.22
CA GLU A 687 2.31 -32.71 2.77
C GLU A 687 3.80 -32.81 2.39
N PHE A 688 4.65 -32.01 3.03
CA PHE A 688 6.10 -32.01 2.83
C PHE A 688 6.73 -33.36 3.16
N ALA A 689 6.31 -34.02 4.23
CA ALA A 689 6.84 -35.33 4.62
C ALA A 689 6.63 -36.39 3.52
N ALA A 690 5.51 -36.32 2.79
CA ALA A 690 5.26 -37.20 1.65
C ALA A 690 6.27 -36.96 0.51
N TRP A 691 6.47 -35.70 0.12
CA TRP A 691 7.47 -35.32 -0.88
C TRP A 691 8.88 -35.71 -0.45
N ALA A 692 9.24 -35.48 0.81
CA ALA A 692 10.55 -35.77 1.38
C ALA A 692 10.81 -37.29 1.41
N ALA A 693 9.83 -38.09 1.82
CA ALA A 693 9.93 -39.55 1.81
C ALA A 693 10.14 -40.10 0.40
N GLN A 694 9.41 -39.58 -0.57
CA GLN A 694 9.55 -39.99 -1.97
C GLN A 694 10.91 -39.61 -2.56
N ARG A 695 11.37 -38.37 -2.35
CA ARG A 695 12.70 -37.92 -2.78
C ARG A 695 13.80 -38.71 -2.06
N ALA A 696 13.63 -39.03 -0.78
CA ALA A 696 14.53 -39.91 -0.04
C ALA A 696 14.64 -41.30 -0.67
N ALA A 697 13.52 -41.87 -1.11
CA ALA A 697 13.44 -43.16 -1.81
C ALA A 697 13.95 -43.13 -3.27
N GLY A 698 14.35 -41.97 -3.79
CA GLY A 698 14.82 -41.80 -5.18
C GLY A 698 13.68 -41.69 -6.20
N GLY A 699 12.47 -41.36 -5.75
CA GLY A 699 11.33 -41.04 -6.62
C GLY A 699 11.47 -39.67 -7.30
N PRO A 700 10.47 -39.26 -8.10
CA PRO A 700 10.45 -37.96 -8.74
C PRO A 700 10.43 -36.82 -7.72
N ASP A 701 10.85 -35.65 -8.18
CA ASP A 701 10.72 -34.40 -7.46
C ASP A 701 9.26 -33.93 -7.56
N GLU A 702 8.52 -33.99 -6.44
CA GLU A 702 7.11 -33.62 -6.38
C GLU A 702 6.87 -32.29 -5.64
N MET A 703 7.89 -31.74 -4.98
CA MET A 703 7.75 -30.46 -4.29
C MET A 703 7.57 -29.33 -5.32
N PRO A 704 6.58 -28.44 -5.14
CA PRO A 704 6.40 -27.28 -6.01
C PRO A 704 7.65 -26.40 -6.09
N ALA A 705 7.87 -25.75 -7.23
CA ALA A 705 9.00 -24.83 -7.40
C ALA A 705 8.84 -23.55 -6.56
N PHE A 706 7.61 -23.03 -6.41
CA PHE A 706 7.31 -21.90 -5.53
C PHE A 706 6.25 -22.27 -4.50
N ILE A 707 6.55 -22.08 -3.22
CA ILE A 707 5.60 -22.29 -2.13
C ILE A 707 5.49 -21.01 -1.32
N VAL A 708 4.27 -20.55 -1.02
CA VAL A 708 4.01 -19.46 -0.09
C VAL A 708 3.20 -19.95 1.10
N LEU A 709 3.58 -19.55 2.31
CA LEU A 709 2.92 -19.87 3.57
C LEU A 709 2.68 -18.61 4.40
N ARG A 710 1.51 -18.49 5.01
CA ARG A 710 1.22 -17.45 6.01
C ARG A 710 1.26 -18.03 7.42
N LEU A 711 2.02 -17.39 8.31
CA LEU A 711 2.07 -17.70 9.75
C LEU A 711 1.80 -16.40 10.51
N SER A 712 0.59 -16.21 11.01
CA SER A 712 0.09 -14.88 11.36
C SER A 712 -0.08 -14.62 12.86
N ASN A 713 0.20 -15.58 13.75
CA ASN A 713 -0.12 -15.41 15.18
C ASN A 713 0.74 -14.36 15.90
N ASP A 714 1.86 -13.95 15.31
CA ASP A 714 2.64 -12.83 15.79
C ASP A 714 1.94 -11.47 15.62
N HIS A 715 0.81 -11.38 14.91
CA HIS A 715 -0.10 -10.22 14.99
C HIS A 715 -0.65 -10.02 16.42
N THR A 716 -0.87 -11.13 17.13
CA THR A 716 -1.43 -11.24 18.49
C THR A 716 -2.91 -10.85 18.61
N SER A 717 -3.52 -11.13 19.78
CA SER A 717 -4.85 -10.62 20.14
C SER A 717 -4.79 -9.58 21.26
N GLY A 718 -3.66 -8.87 21.39
CA GLY A 718 -3.37 -8.05 22.57
C GLY A 718 -3.51 -8.86 23.86
N THR A 719 -4.14 -8.27 24.87
CA THR A 719 -4.42 -8.94 26.15
C THR A 719 -5.87 -9.38 26.30
N LYS A 720 -6.58 -9.65 25.18
CA LYS A 720 -7.98 -10.12 25.15
C LYS A 720 -8.16 -11.36 26.01
N VAL A 721 -9.15 -11.35 26.90
CA VAL A 721 -9.33 -12.38 27.92
C VAL A 721 -9.65 -13.72 27.26
N GLY A 722 -8.92 -14.77 27.66
CA GLY A 722 -9.09 -16.11 27.12
C GLY A 722 -8.42 -16.35 25.75
N ALA A 723 -7.81 -15.34 25.15
CA ALA A 723 -6.88 -15.51 24.03
C ALA A 723 -5.46 -15.83 24.52
N ALA A 724 -4.59 -16.25 23.61
CA ALA A 724 -3.16 -16.43 23.88
C ALA A 724 -2.53 -15.11 24.38
N THR A 725 -1.59 -15.18 25.32
CA THR A 725 -0.80 -13.99 25.67
C THR A 725 0.01 -13.52 24.45
N PRO A 726 0.36 -12.24 24.32
CA PRO A 726 1.20 -11.77 23.21
C PRO A 726 2.51 -12.57 23.09
N ARG A 727 3.16 -12.85 24.23
CA ARG A 727 4.37 -13.67 24.28
C ARG A 727 4.14 -15.12 23.82
N ALA A 728 2.99 -15.71 24.15
CA ALA A 728 2.64 -17.05 23.67
C ALA A 728 2.43 -17.08 22.17
N ALA A 729 1.70 -16.10 21.63
CA ALA A 729 1.38 -16.02 20.20
C ALA A 729 2.65 -15.83 19.35
N VAL A 730 3.55 -14.94 19.77
CA VAL A 730 4.85 -14.75 19.10
C VAL A 730 5.77 -15.99 19.25
N ALA A 731 5.78 -16.66 20.41
CA ALA A 731 6.56 -17.89 20.59
C ALA A 731 5.98 -19.10 19.80
N ASP A 732 4.65 -19.14 19.63
CA ASP A 732 3.94 -20.12 18.81
C ASP A 732 4.30 -19.95 17.32
N ASN A 733 4.33 -18.71 16.84
CA ASN A 733 4.79 -18.33 15.49
C ASN A 733 6.29 -18.66 15.28
N ASP A 734 7.16 -18.26 16.23
CA ASP A 734 8.61 -18.51 16.17
C ASP A 734 8.94 -20.00 16.03
N LEU A 735 8.29 -20.85 16.84
CA LEU A 735 8.47 -22.28 16.74
C LEU A 735 7.93 -22.84 15.42
N ALA A 736 6.82 -22.33 14.90
CA ALA A 736 6.25 -22.79 13.65
C ALA A 736 7.22 -22.54 12.48
N LEU A 737 7.81 -21.33 12.42
CA LEU A 737 8.89 -21.00 11.49
C LEU A 737 10.08 -21.94 11.66
N GLY A 738 10.58 -22.12 12.88
CA GLY A 738 11.72 -23.00 13.16
C GLY A 738 11.50 -24.44 12.69
N ARG A 739 10.30 -24.99 12.90
CA ARG A 739 9.92 -26.35 12.48
C ARG A 739 9.89 -26.52 10.96
N VAL A 740 9.38 -25.51 10.24
CA VAL A 740 9.38 -25.53 8.77
C VAL A 740 10.81 -25.53 8.24
N VAL A 741 11.67 -24.64 8.77
CA VAL A 741 13.08 -24.57 8.36
C VAL A 741 13.84 -25.85 8.70
N GLU A 742 13.66 -26.40 9.90
CA GLU A 742 14.27 -27.67 10.32
C GLU A 742 13.87 -28.81 9.38
N ALA A 743 12.57 -29.01 9.13
CA ALA A 743 12.10 -30.14 8.32
C ALA A 743 12.68 -30.13 6.90
N ILE A 744 12.73 -28.95 6.27
CA ILE A 744 13.30 -28.80 4.91
C ILE A 744 14.80 -29.05 4.95
N SER A 745 15.50 -28.36 5.86
CA SER A 745 16.98 -28.36 5.91
C SER A 745 17.59 -29.67 6.41
N GLN A 746 16.81 -30.53 7.06
CA GLN A 746 17.20 -31.90 7.47
C GLN A 746 16.83 -32.97 6.42
N SER A 747 16.24 -32.58 5.29
CA SER A 747 15.82 -33.49 4.23
C SER A 747 16.73 -33.42 2.99
N LYS A 748 16.48 -34.28 1.99
CA LYS A 748 17.15 -34.20 0.68
C LYS A 748 16.78 -32.96 -0.14
N TYR A 749 15.75 -32.21 0.25
CA TYR A 749 15.39 -30.94 -0.38
C TYR A 749 16.35 -29.80 0.01
N TRP A 750 17.13 -29.95 1.09
CA TRP A 750 18.12 -28.93 1.48
C TRP A 750 19.15 -28.61 0.39
N GLU A 751 19.45 -29.57 -0.47
CA GLU A 751 20.42 -29.42 -1.57
C GLU A 751 20.03 -28.36 -2.60
N ASP A 752 18.74 -28.10 -2.79
CA ASP A 752 18.22 -27.22 -3.85
C ASP A 752 16.99 -26.39 -3.43
N THR A 753 16.83 -26.12 -2.14
CA THR A 753 15.78 -25.25 -1.61
C THR A 753 16.35 -24.00 -0.92
N ALA A 754 15.72 -22.86 -1.17
CA ALA A 754 15.94 -21.63 -0.42
C ALA A 754 14.65 -21.26 0.33
N ILE A 755 14.78 -20.85 1.59
CA ILE A 755 13.67 -20.47 2.45
C ILE A 755 13.80 -18.99 2.77
N PHE A 756 12.70 -18.26 2.64
CA PHE A 756 12.61 -16.83 2.91
C PHE A 756 11.47 -16.58 3.89
N ALA A 757 11.68 -15.69 4.86
CA ALA A 757 10.64 -15.21 5.75
C ALA A 757 10.78 -13.70 6.00
N LEU A 758 9.66 -12.98 6.06
CA LEU A 758 9.59 -11.56 6.47
C LEU A 758 8.23 -11.27 7.11
N GLU A 759 8.11 -10.08 7.67
CA GLU A 759 6.83 -9.45 7.99
C GLU A 759 6.20 -8.81 6.74
N ASP A 760 4.89 -8.88 6.57
CA ASP A 760 4.15 -8.20 5.49
C ASP A 760 4.39 -6.68 5.51
N ASP A 761 4.44 -6.09 6.70
CA ASP A 761 4.84 -4.73 6.99
C ASP A 761 5.41 -4.56 8.42
N ALA A 762 5.95 -3.37 8.71
CA ALA A 762 6.46 -3.01 10.05
C ALA A 762 5.40 -2.29 10.93
N GLN A 763 4.35 -1.80 10.28
CA GLN A 763 3.15 -1.19 10.83
C GLN A 763 3.39 0.00 11.77
N ASP A 764 3.08 -0.21 13.05
CA ASP A 764 3.12 0.78 14.13
C ASP A 764 4.08 0.31 15.23
N GLY A 765 5.03 -0.58 14.94
CA GLY A 765 6.15 -0.85 15.83
C GLY A 765 7.15 0.31 15.83
N ALA A 766 7.88 0.51 16.93
CA ALA A 766 8.95 1.51 16.98
C ALA A 766 10.27 0.91 16.48
N ASP A 767 11.02 1.69 15.72
CA ASP A 767 12.39 1.39 15.29
C ASP A 767 13.23 2.67 15.32
N HIS A 768 14.50 2.52 15.71
CA HIS A 768 15.42 3.64 15.84
C HIS A 768 16.02 4.14 14.51
N VAL A 769 15.88 3.38 13.43
CA VAL A 769 16.43 3.74 12.10
C VAL A 769 15.33 4.29 11.19
N ASP A 770 14.23 3.56 11.05
CA ASP A 770 13.10 3.95 10.19
C ASP A 770 11.84 3.14 10.49
N ALA A 771 10.68 3.76 10.35
CA ALA A 771 9.39 3.13 10.57
C ALA A 771 9.09 1.90 9.68
N HIS A 772 9.73 1.76 8.52
CA HIS A 772 9.58 0.58 7.65
C HIS A 772 10.57 -0.55 7.99
N ARG A 773 11.56 -0.30 8.84
CA ARG A 773 12.62 -1.27 9.10
C ARG A 773 12.07 -2.48 9.86
N SER A 774 12.30 -3.66 9.29
CA SER A 774 11.73 -4.92 9.76
C SER A 774 12.76 -6.05 9.71
N ILE A 775 12.33 -7.25 10.08
CA ILE A 775 13.12 -8.47 10.03
C ILE A 775 12.88 -9.23 8.73
N ALA A 776 13.94 -9.85 8.22
CA ALA A 776 13.85 -10.88 7.20
C ALA A 776 14.87 -11.98 7.49
N PHE A 777 14.52 -13.22 7.14
CA PHE A 777 15.37 -14.39 7.29
C PHE A 777 15.49 -15.11 5.96
N VAL A 778 16.71 -15.51 5.62
CA VAL A 778 17.01 -16.34 4.45
C VAL A 778 17.82 -17.53 4.90
N ALA A 779 17.37 -18.75 4.55
CA ALA A 779 18.06 -19.98 4.89
C ALA A 779 18.26 -20.85 3.64
N SER A 780 19.52 -21.20 3.36
CA SER A 780 19.88 -22.12 2.28
C SER A 780 21.18 -22.86 2.59
N ARG A 781 21.39 -24.02 1.95
CA ARG A 781 22.67 -24.75 1.99
C ARG A 781 23.84 -23.91 1.46
N TYR A 782 23.54 -22.88 0.66
CA TYR A 782 24.50 -21.93 0.11
C TYR A 782 24.71 -20.69 1.01
N SER A 783 24.20 -20.71 2.23
CA SER A 783 24.48 -19.63 3.20
C SER A 783 25.96 -19.61 3.58
N PRO A 784 26.55 -18.44 3.87
CA PRO A 784 27.96 -18.35 4.23
C PRO A 784 28.23 -19.04 5.57
N ALA A 785 29.06 -20.07 5.57
CA ALA A 785 29.53 -20.69 6.81
C ALA A 785 30.59 -19.79 7.47
N ARG A 786 30.35 -19.34 8.71
CA ARG A 786 31.35 -18.61 9.50
C ARG A 786 31.53 -19.24 10.89
N ALA A 787 32.77 -19.63 11.19
CA ALA A 787 33.12 -20.28 12.45
C ALA A 787 33.29 -19.30 13.63
N GLU A 788 33.42 -17.99 13.37
CA GLU A 788 33.81 -16.99 14.39
C GLU A 788 32.73 -15.95 14.70
N ALA A 789 31.93 -15.52 13.72
CA ALA A 789 30.82 -14.57 13.92
C ALA A 789 29.78 -14.68 12.78
N PRO A 790 28.49 -14.39 13.04
CA PRO A 790 27.46 -14.31 12.00
C PRO A 790 27.85 -13.33 10.88
N LEU A 791 27.34 -13.58 9.65
CA LEU A 791 27.32 -12.53 8.63
C LEU A 791 26.37 -11.43 9.11
N VAL A 792 26.82 -10.18 9.07
CA VAL A 792 25.95 -8.99 9.18
C VAL A 792 26.02 -8.28 7.84
N ASP A 793 24.87 -8.13 7.18
CA ASP A 793 24.74 -7.37 5.95
C ASP A 793 23.87 -6.13 6.18
N SER A 794 24.54 -4.97 6.14
CA SER A 794 23.93 -3.66 6.30
C SER A 794 23.61 -2.96 4.98
N THR A 795 23.63 -3.71 3.87
CA THR A 795 23.11 -3.24 2.58
C THR A 795 21.61 -2.95 2.74
N PHE A 796 21.15 -1.82 2.18
CA PHE A 796 19.74 -1.48 2.17
C PHE A 796 18.98 -2.47 1.27
N PHE A 797 18.22 -3.35 1.89
CA PHE A 797 17.34 -4.28 1.21
C PHE A 797 15.89 -3.98 1.54
N THR A 798 15.01 -4.33 0.63
CA THR A 798 13.57 -4.16 0.79
C THR A 798 12.82 -5.45 0.49
N THR A 799 11.52 -5.49 0.77
CA THR A 799 10.62 -6.54 0.27
C THR A 799 10.83 -6.80 -1.23
N VAL A 800 10.99 -5.76 -2.05
CA VAL A 800 11.27 -5.86 -3.49
C VAL A 800 12.61 -6.58 -3.77
N SER A 801 13.64 -6.34 -2.96
CA SER A 801 14.95 -7.02 -3.07
C SER A 801 14.83 -8.53 -2.80
N LEU A 802 14.01 -8.90 -1.81
CA LEU A 802 13.71 -10.28 -1.46
C LEU A 802 12.96 -10.98 -2.60
N ILE A 803 11.94 -10.32 -3.16
CA ILE A 803 11.18 -10.81 -4.32
C ILE A 803 12.09 -11.04 -5.53
N HIS A 804 12.90 -10.04 -5.91
CA HIS A 804 13.81 -10.18 -7.04
C HIS A 804 14.81 -11.34 -6.83
N THR A 805 15.23 -11.56 -5.58
CA THR A 805 16.11 -12.69 -5.25
C THR A 805 15.41 -14.04 -5.48
N MET A 806 14.13 -14.17 -5.08
CA MET A 806 13.34 -15.39 -5.33
C MET A 806 13.15 -15.64 -6.83
N GLU A 807 12.87 -14.59 -7.60
CA GLU A 807 12.72 -14.69 -9.05
C GLU A 807 14.02 -15.13 -9.72
N ALA A 808 15.15 -14.50 -9.36
CA ALA A 808 16.47 -14.84 -9.87
C ALA A 808 16.86 -16.30 -9.57
N LEU A 809 16.50 -16.82 -8.39
CA LEU A 809 16.75 -18.22 -8.02
C LEU A 809 15.94 -19.21 -8.86
N LEU A 810 14.67 -18.89 -9.12
CA LEU A 810 13.75 -19.72 -9.90
C LEU A 810 13.88 -19.53 -11.41
N GLY A 811 14.69 -18.56 -11.86
CA GLY A 811 14.80 -18.19 -13.28
C GLY A 811 13.53 -17.54 -13.82
N LEU A 812 12.75 -16.89 -12.96
CA LEU A 812 11.58 -16.10 -13.35
C LEU A 812 12.01 -14.72 -13.86
N PRO A 813 11.31 -14.15 -14.86
CA PRO A 813 11.49 -12.75 -15.19
C PRO A 813 10.89 -11.88 -14.06
N PRO A 814 11.43 -10.68 -13.82
CA PRO A 814 10.79 -9.67 -12.97
C PRO A 814 9.31 -9.45 -13.34
N MET A 815 8.46 -9.21 -12.35
CA MET A 815 7.05 -8.89 -12.59
C MET A 815 6.88 -7.46 -13.08
N ASN A 816 7.66 -6.52 -12.55
CA ASN A 816 7.46 -5.10 -12.76
C ASN A 816 8.79 -4.31 -12.80
N HIS A 817 8.70 -2.99 -12.77
CA HIS A 817 9.86 -2.10 -12.86
C HIS A 817 10.70 -2.06 -11.56
N ASN A 818 10.06 -2.20 -10.39
CA ASN A 818 10.73 -2.12 -9.09
C ASN A 818 11.65 -3.33 -8.86
N ASP A 819 11.16 -4.55 -9.11
CA ASP A 819 11.94 -5.78 -8.91
C ASP A 819 13.00 -5.98 -10.00
N ALA A 820 12.79 -5.49 -11.22
CA ALA A 820 13.74 -5.65 -12.33
C ALA A 820 15.17 -5.12 -12.07
N TRP A 821 15.31 -4.13 -11.19
CA TRP A 821 16.60 -3.48 -10.87
C TRP A 821 16.91 -3.44 -9.38
N ALA A 822 16.06 -4.06 -8.55
CA ALA A 822 16.33 -4.15 -7.13
C ALA A 822 17.62 -4.95 -6.87
N PRO A 823 18.40 -4.61 -5.84
CA PRO A 823 19.53 -5.44 -5.45
C PRO A 823 19.05 -6.84 -5.02
N VAL A 824 19.76 -7.90 -5.41
CA VAL A 824 19.51 -9.25 -4.88
C VAL A 824 20.34 -9.49 -3.63
N LEU A 825 19.84 -10.33 -2.72
CA LEU A 825 20.48 -10.67 -1.45
C LEU A 825 21.66 -11.64 -1.66
N GLY A 826 22.67 -11.25 -2.43
CA GLY A 826 23.75 -12.14 -2.86
C GLY A 826 24.69 -12.61 -1.74
N SER A 827 24.85 -11.81 -0.68
CA SER A 827 25.74 -12.10 0.46
C SER A 827 25.31 -13.36 1.23
N VAL A 828 24.00 -13.55 1.43
CA VAL A 828 23.41 -14.72 2.11
C VAL A 828 23.41 -15.98 1.25
N PHE A 829 23.89 -15.92 0.00
CA PHE A 829 24.10 -17.07 -0.89
C PHE A 829 25.58 -17.25 -1.30
N SER A 830 26.52 -16.70 -0.52
CA SER A 830 27.95 -16.71 -0.84
C SER A 830 28.71 -17.96 -0.37
N GLY A 831 28.02 -18.91 0.25
CA GLY A 831 28.60 -20.17 0.75
C GLY A 831 28.81 -21.22 -0.34
N PRO A 832 29.70 -22.21 -0.10
CA PRO A 832 30.09 -23.21 -1.10
C PRO A 832 29.05 -24.33 -1.29
N GLY A 833 27.88 -24.25 -0.65
CA GLY A 833 26.85 -25.29 -0.73
C GLY A 833 27.08 -26.45 0.24
N ASP A 834 27.58 -26.18 1.44
CA ASP A 834 27.77 -27.18 2.50
C ASP A 834 27.25 -26.73 3.87
N HIS A 835 26.46 -25.66 3.92
CA HIS A 835 25.94 -25.12 5.17
C HIS A 835 25.06 -26.16 5.89
N PRO A 836 25.29 -26.43 7.19
CA PRO A 836 24.49 -27.39 7.94
C PRO A 836 23.03 -26.97 8.01
N GLY A 837 22.14 -27.97 8.10
CA GLY A 837 20.72 -27.75 8.34
C GLY A 837 20.45 -27.11 9.68
N PHE A 838 19.26 -26.53 9.81
CA PHE A 838 18.76 -25.88 11.02
C PHE A 838 18.21 -26.91 12.01
N VAL A 839 18.25 -26.60 13.31
CA VAL A 839 17.63 -27.40 14.37
C VAL A 839 16.71 -26.47 15.16
N ALA A 840 15.43 -26.82 15.23
CA ALA A 840 14.43 -25.99 15.87
C ALA A 840 14.55 -26.06 17.40
N ASN A 841 14.37 -24.92 18.06
CA ASN A 841 14.32 -24.82 19.51
C ASN A 841 12.88 -24.94 20.02
N PHE A 842 12.60 -26.04 20.72
CA PHE A 842 11.29 -26.35 21.30
C PHE A 842 11.10 -25.85 22.74
N SER A 843 12.04 -25.07 23.29
CA SER A 843 12.02 -24.67 24.71
C SER A 843 10.71 -24.02 25.13
N ASN A 844 10.12 -23.16 24.28
CA ASN A 844 8.88 -22.45 24.57
C ASN A 844 7.62 -23.32 24.50
N ARG A 845 7.68 -24.45 23.79
CA ARG A 845 6.67 -25.51 23.91
C ARG A 845 6.87 -26.28 25.20
N ASP A 846 8.10 -26.70 25.47
CA ASP A 846 8.42 -27.63 26.56
C ASP A 846 8.28 -26.98 27.94
N ASN A 847 8.52 -25.67 28.05
CA ASN A 847 8.28 -24.88 29.26
C ASN A 847 6.81 -24.42 29.40
N GLY A 848 5.98 -24.64 28.37
CA GLY A 848 4.56 -24.33 28.34
C GLY A 848 4.19 -22.89 27.97
N LEU A 849 5.14 -22.04 27.56
CA LEU A 849 4.90 -20.63 27.20
C LEU A 849 3.83 -20.49 26.10
N ILE A 850 3.91 -21.29 25.04
CA ILE A 850 2.96 -21.23 23.91
C ILE A 850 1.50 -21.58 24.30
N TYR A 851 1.29 -22.12 25.51
CA TYR A 851 -0.02 -22.47 26.03
C TYR A 851 -0.53 -21.45 27.06
N THR A 852 0.13 -20.30 27.24
CA THR A 852 -0.31 -19.29 28.21
C THR A 852 -1.42 -18.41 27.64
N MET A 853 -2.43 -18.11 28.46
CA MET A 853 -3.58 -17.27 28.10
C MET A 853 -3.63 -15.99 28.93
N ASN A 854 -4.23 -14.96 28.35
CA ASN A 854 -4.56 -13.73 29.05
C ASN A 854 -5.58 -13.98 30.16
N ALA A 855 -5.21 -13.58 31.37
CA ALA A 855 -6.11 -13.58 32.52
C ALA A 855 -6.99 -12.31 32.51
N PRO A 856 -8.17 -12.32 33.17
CA PRO A 856 -9.01 -11.12 33.30
C PRO A 856 -8.29 -9.91 33.89
N ALA A 857 -7.26 -10.13 34.73
CA ALA A 857 -6.46 -9.10 35.36
C ALA A 857 -5.25 -8.63 34.54
N ALA A 858 -5.08 -9.11 33.29
CA ALA A 858 -4.01 -8.64 32.42
C ALA A 858 -4.16 -7.15 32.12
N GLN A 859 -3.05 -6.44 31.99
CA GLN A 859 -3.05 -5.02 31.68
C GLN A 859 -3.59 -4.80 30.26
N GLY A 860 -4.55 -3.88 30.10
CA GLY A 860 -5.20 -3.64 28.81
C GLY A 860 -6.28 -4.66 28.40
N SER A 861 -6.66 -5.59 29.28
CA SER A 861 -7.62 -6.65 28.95
C SER A 861 -9.01 -6.11 28.61
N ALA A 862 -9.47 -5.10 29.35
CA ALA A 862 -10.77 -4.46 29.14
C ALA A 862 -10.84 -3.75 27.78
N GLU A 863 -9.74 -3.12 27.37
CA GLU A 863 -9.59 -2.48 26.06
C GLU A 863 -9.50 -3.53 24.94
N SER A 864 -8.68 -4.57 25.12
CA SER A 864 -8.50 -5.65 24.14
C SER A 864 -9.80 -6.43 23.90
N ASP A 865 -10.66 -6.60 24.91
CA ASP A 865 -11.96 -7.26 24.78
C ASP A 865 -12.95 -6.50 23.89
N GLN A 866 -12.70 -5.21 23.61
CA GLN A 866 -13.50 -4.38 22.72
C GLN A 866 -12.92 -4.26 21.30
N MET A 867 -11.75 -4.84 21.05
CA MET A 867 -11.07 -4.78 19.76
C MET A 867 -11.54 -5.89 18.81
N ASP A 868 -11.54 -5.59 17.51
CA ASP A 868 -11.87 -6.52 16.43
C ASP A 868 -10.60 -7.14 15.83
N PHE A 869 -10.46 -8.45 15.96
CA PHE A 869 -9.33 -9.24 15.43
C PHE A 869 -9.77 -10.18 14.31
N ALA A 870 -10.91 -9.91 13.65
CA ALA A 870 -11.44 -10.74 12.57
C ALA A 870 -10.60 -10.67 11.29
N HIS A 871 -9.90 -9.56 11.07
CA HIS A 871 -8.97 -9.32 9.97
C HIS A 871 -7.70 -8.69 10.51
N ALA A 872 -6.59 -8.82 9.77
CA ALA A 872 -5.38 -8.07 10.06
C ALA A 872 -5.72 -6.57 10.14
N ASP A 873 -5.20 -5.91 11.17
CA ASP A 873 -5.25 -4.46 11.34
C ASP A 873 -6.62 -3.81 11.52
N ALA A 874 -7.69 -4.59 11.75
CA ALA A 874 -8.99 -4.04 12.12
C ALA A 874 -9.00 -3.32 13.49
N VAL A 875 -7.91 -3.45 14.26
CA VAL A 875 -7.73 -2.86 15.59
C VAL A 875 -7.16 -1.44 15.53
N ASP A 876 -7.42 -0.66 16.58
CA ASP A 876 -6.68 0.58 16.84
C ASP A 876 -5.24 0.24 17.23
N THR A 877 -4.34 0.29 16.24
CA THR A 877 -2.93 -0.11 16.34
C THR A 877 -2.18 0.59 17.47
N ALA A 878 -2.47 1.87 17.70
CA ALA A 878 -1.87 2.62 18.80
C ALA A 878 -2.24 2.06 20.17
N LYS A 879 -3.53 1.72 20.35
CA LYS A 879 -3.99 1.12 21.60
C LYS A 879 -3.39 -0.28 21.76
N LEU A 880 -3.36 -1.07 20.69
CA LEU A 880 -2.77 -2.40 20.72
C LEU A 880 -1.29 -2.31 21.12
N ASN A 881 -0.48 -1.49 20.44
CA ASN A 881 0.94 -1.35 20.76
C ASN A 881 1.21 -0.85 22.18
N ALA A 882 0.39 0.08 22.71
CA ALA A 882 0.50 0.50 24.10
C ALA A 882 0.22 -0.66 25.08
N ILE A 883 -0.74 -1.53 24.75
CA ILE A 883 -1.05 -2.74 25.52
C ILE A 883 0.10 -3.75 25.43
N LEU A 884 0.65 -3.97 24.23
CA LEU A 884 1.79 -4.89 24.02
C LEU A 884 3.04 -4.41 24.75
N TRP A 885 3.35 -3.12 24.70
CA TRP A 885 4.46 -2.53 25.44
C TRP A 885 4.28 -2.74 26.94
N ALA A 886 3.10 -2.43 27.47
CA ALA A 886 2.82 -2.59 28.88
C ALA A 886 2.85 -4.06 29.35
N ASP A 887 2.37 -5.01 28.53
CA ASP A 887 2.48 -6.45 28.82
C ASP A 887 3.94 -6.90 28.95
N VAL A 888 4.82 -6.36 28.11
CA VAL A 888 6.23 -6.76 28.10
C VAL A 888 7.06 -6.02 29.15
N LYS A 889 6.91 -4.70 29.21
CA LYS A 889 7.79 -3.76 29.92
C LYS A 889 7.17 -3.22 31.21
N GLY A 890 5.91 -3.54 31.50
CA GLY A 890 5.20 -3.05 32.68
C GLY A 890 4.99 -1.54 32.63
N ASP A 891 5.35 -0.86 33.72
CA ASP A 891 5.22 0.60 33.86
C ASP A 891 6.40 1.39 33.25
N GLU A 892 7.35 0.72 32.59
CA GLU A 892 8.45 1.40 31.92
C GLU A 892 7.90 2.32 30.82
N PRO A 893 8.25 3.62 30.83
CA PRO A 893 7.87 4.51 29.73
C PRO A 893 8.56 4.07 28.45
N PHE A 894 7.94 4.38 27.32
CA PHE A 894 8.59 4.21 26.02
C PHE A 894 9.91 4.99 26.01
N PRO A 895 11.01 4.45 25.44
CA PRO A 895 12.31 5.12 25.47
C PRO A 895 12.26 6.52 24.84
N GLU A 896 13.06 7.44 25.39
CA GLU A 896 13.26 8.75 24.74
C GLU A 896 14.10 8.57 23.46
N PRO A 897 13.77 9.26 22.36
CA PRO A 897 14.40 9.04 21.07
C PRO A 897 15.90 9.27 21.11
N ILE A 898 16.64 8.36 20.50
CA ILE A 898 18.01 8.62 20.06
C ILE A 898 17.91 9.24 18.66
N HIS A 899 17.78 10.56 18.59
CA HIS A 899 17.90 11.31 17.33
C HIS A 899 19.38 11.39 16.90
N THR A 900 20.04 10.26 16.67
CA THR A 900 21.36 10.24 16.02
C THR A 900 21.26 9.55 14.67
N ALA A 901 20.62 10.22 13.71
CA ALA A 901 21.21 10.21 12.38
C ALA A 901 22.56 10.94 12.51
N HIS A 902 23.66 10.39 11.99
CA HIS A 902 24.97 11.04 12.01
C HIS A 902 24.90 12.48 11.47
N THR A 903 24.68 13.45 12.35
CA THR A 903 24.90 14.87 12.11
C THR A 903 26.22 15.20 12.79
N ARG A 904 27.27 15.39 11.98
CA ARG A 904 28.43 16.16 12.47
C ARG A 904 27.89 17.55 12.80
N SER A 905 28.05 17.96 14.06
CA SER A 905 27.70 19.29 14.51
C SER A 905 28.40 20.33 13.64
N TRP A 906 27.61 21.22 13.06
CA TRP A 906 28.09 22.56 12.73
C TRP A 906 27.79 23.39 13.98
N ASP A 907 28.77 23.48 14.86
CA ASP A 907 28.74 24.49 15.91
C ASP A 907 29.10 25.83 15.27
N ASP A 908 28.11 26.72 15.23
CA ASP A 908 28.33 28.16 15.13
C ASP A 908 29.01 28.63 16.44
N GLU A 909 30.29 29.00 16.36
CA GLU A 909 30.86 30.00 17.26
C GLU A 909 31.04 31.30 16.46
N ASP A 910 30.26 32.31 16.85
CA ASP A 910 30.43 33.71 16.48
C ASP A 910 31.83 34.21 16.90
N ASP A 911 32.62 34.71 15.93
CA ASP A 911 33.42 35.96 15.99
C ASP A 911 33.92 36.40 14.60
#